data_AF-A0A350H4T3-F1
#
_entry.id   AF-A0A350H4T3-F1
#
_cell.length_a   1.000
_cell.length_b   1.000
_cell.length_c   1.000
_cell.angle_alpha   90.00
_cell.angle_beta   90.00
_cell.angle_gamma   90.00
#
_symmetry.space_group_name_H-M   'P 1'
#
loop_
_entity.id
_entity.type
_entity.pdbx_description
1 polymer ?
#
loop_
_entity_poly.entity_id
_entity_poly.type
_entity_poly.pdbx_seq_one_letter_code
_entity_poly.pdbx_strand_id
1 'polypeptide(L)'
;MKFKNLFKKVVVSTLISTMTITAAGEYIPVSIVKTVEAATTEIRENVNTPLKSGHVLVGVQGKDYTSNVTDVLNKINQVRYDACKEGVINPATDKPLTLNDYKPFKIGKLCTNSAKIRAAEASLYLDHTRPNGEICHTVIRALHGSDYGLGWTGENLAWYPNKTTSIDGWINEKDDYVNKVPNAMVGHYEALISTNFNYIGISSFNPDNDTQKWDWTCTEATFAGNDTEVTPESAKNGAPVLAKVEVPLSKAFNQCISGNAMAYIGDKNKYEVLVSYDNKQSGNMTSKVYDCPVYDNVTWKSSDESVLKFNGTSFEALKLGRVTLTATVGSGSNVLTLTKDVLVVNKNTVVDHAESLGKITVESYEKPVLPKTANVVLSDGSKIAVDVTWDSYDTSLVETNLKSKEFTINGKAYGYDVKQVIHVNPAYVTKLLAYDVEGEFIKEINVDSGTKPVLPKYGYVVLSNGLAYHSCLLTWEDTDVYKNREGGRYKIKAKTPSYFDTDDGYKSFEIEIDLIVKPAKKGVKVTDKTDSSKSGISREDNSNKKSSKRKKVFYKKGKILKDKKFIYKVIKVASKNGKVAGKLKIIGLNKKSLKTVKIPAYKKFSGVKYKVTAIGKKALKKLRKIKKVKMPKRLAK
;
A
#
# COMPACT_ATOMS: atom_id res chain seq x y z
N MET A 1 4.48 -55.31 -6.23
CA MET A 1 4.28 -53.87 -6.54
C MET A 1 5.03 -53.04 -5.51
N LYS A 2 6.20 -52.52 -5.86
CA LYS A 2 7.10 -51.76 -4.97
C LYS A 2 7.08 -50.29 -5.40
N PHE A 3 6.47 -49.39 -4.63
CA PHE A 3 6.69 -47.95 -4.76
C PHE A 3 7.96 -47.61 -3.97
N LYS A 4 9.09 -47.47 -4.69
CA LYS A 4 10.36 -46.97 -4.16
C LYS A 4 10.52 -45.51 -4.56
N ASN A 5 10.74 -44.66 -3.55
CA ASN A 5 11.56 -43.44 -3.56
C ASN A 5 11.38 -42.44 -4.72
N LEU A 6 10.65 -41.35 -4.46
CA LEU A 6 10.76 -40.11 -5.22
C LEU A 6 10.78 -38.87 -4.31
N PHE A 7 11.70 -38.83 -3.34
CA PHE A 7 12.03 -37.60 -2.61
C PHE A 7 13.53 -37.57 -2.32
N LYS A 8 14.32 -37.05 -3.28
CA LYS A 8 15.65 -36.50 -3.00
C LYS A 8 15.94 -35.37 -3.98
N LYS A 9 16.58 -34.32 -3.43
CA LYS A 9 17.10 -33.11 -4.07
C LYS A 9 16.16 -31.90 -4.08
N VAL A 10 16.05 -31.23 -2.94
CA VAL A 10 16.02 -29.76 -2.95
C VAL A 10 17.48 -29.34 -3.09
N VAL A 11 17.88 -28.96 -4.31
CA VAL A 11 19.13 -28.24 -4.51
C VAL A 11 18.85 -26.82 -4.09
N VAL A 12 19.32 -26.41 -2.91
CA VAL A 12 19.48 -24.98 -2.61
C VAL A 12 20.66 -24.53 -3.47
N SER A 13 20.38 -24.03 -4.66
CA SER A 13 21.39 -23.34 -5.46
C SER A 13 21.62 -21.97 -4.84
N THR A 14 22.60 -21.85 -3.96
CA THR A 14 23.10 -20.54 -3.53
C THR A 14 23.89 -19.96 -4.70
N LEU A 15 23.24 -19.17 -5.54
CA LEU A 15 23.94 -18.27 -6.46
C LEU A 15 24.56 -17.16 -5.62
N ILE A 16 25.84 -17.30 -5.25
CA ILE A 16 26.60 -16.18 -4.69
C ILE A 16 26.91 -15.23 -5.86
N SER A 17 26.12 -14.17 -6.00
CA SER A 17 26.49 -13.04 -6.86
C SER A 17 27.55 -12.22 -6.11
N THR A 18 28.83 -12.47 -6.36
CA THR A 18 29.89 -11.54 -5.93
C THR A 18 29.88 -10.33 -6.85
N MET A 19 29.53 -9.16 -6.32
CA MET A 19 29.66 -7.88 -7.04
C MET A 19 31.13 -7.48 -7.11
N THR A 20 31.73 -7.54 -8.30
CA THR A 20 33.00 -6.83 -8.57
C THR A 20 32.69 -5.55 -9.31
N ILE A 21 33.04 -4.41 -8.70
CA ILE A 21 32.97 -3.09 -9.33
C ILE A 21 34.15 -2.97 -10.30
N THR A 22 33.88 -2.99 -11.60
CA THR A 22 34.82 -2.47 -12.59
C THR A 22 34.34 -1.10 -13.08
N ALA A 23 35.27 -0.17 -13.18
CA ALA A 23 35.05 1.22 -13.53
C ALA A 23 34.67 1.36 -15.02
N ALA A 24 33.43 1.01 -15.38
CA ALA A 24 32.67 1.45 -16.54
C ALA A 24 31.32 0.71 -16.56
N GLY A 25 30.36 1.19 -15.77
CA GLY A 25 28.92 1.28 -16.10
C GLY A 25 28.09 0.09 -16.63
N GLU A 26 28.59 -1.13 -16.80
CA GLU A 26 27.81 -2.26 -17.32
C GLU A 26 27.81 -3.45 -16.34
N TYR A 27 26.60 -3.79 -15.85
CA TYR A 27 26.36 -4.88 -14.91
C TYR A 27 26.24 -6.21 -15.66
N ILE A 28 27.27 -7.07 -15.58
CA ILE A 28 27.17 -8.46 -16.05
C ILE A 28 27.24 -9.39 -14.82
N PRO A 29 26.18 -10.17 -14.52
CA PRO A 29 26.25 -11.19 -13.48
C PRO A 29 27.14 -12.36 -13.94
N VAL A 30 28.36 -12.43 -13.43
CA VAL A 30 29.26 -13.59 -13.64
C VAL A 30 28.88 -14.68 -12.63
N SER A 31 28.37 -15.80 -13.13
CA SER A 31 28.06 -16.99 -12.32
C SER A 31 29.31 -17.87 -12.20
N ILE A 32 30.03 -17.80 -11.08
CA ILE A 32 31.12 -18.75 -10.79
C ILE A 32 30.52 -19.98 -10.10
N VAL A 33 30.41 -21.09 -10.83
CA VAL A 33 30.02 -22.39 -10.26
C VAL A 33 31.26 -23.03 -9.62
N LYS A 34 31.38 -22.92 -8.29
CA LYS A 34 32.23 -23.83 -7.52
C LYS A 34 31.42 -25.07 -7.17
N THR A 35 31.80 -26.21 -7.74
CA THR A 35 31.30 -27.53 -7.33
C THR A 35 31.86 -27.87 -5.95
N VAL A 36 31.09 -27.56 -4.90
CA VAL A 36 31.25 -28.13 -3.56
C VAL A 36 30.30 -29.32 -3.46
N GLU A 37 30.78 -30.48 -3.00
CA GLU A 37 29.90 -31.60 -2.65
C GLU A 37 28.86 -31.12 -1.64
N ALA A 38 27.61 -31.00 -2.08
CA ALA A 38 26.52 -30.56 -1.22
C ALA A 38 26.20 -31.67 -0.22
N ALA A 39 26.59 -31.48 1.05
CA ALA A 39 26.08 -32.28 2.16
C ALA A 39 24.54 -32.23 2.14
N THR A 40 23.87 -33.38 2.27
CA THR A 40 22.41 -33.42 2.27
C THR A 40 21.87 -32.82 3.56
N THR A 41 21.08 -31.73 3.45
CA THR A 41 20.37 -31.13 4.60
C THR A 41 19.35 -32.10 5.18
N GLU A 42 19.44 -32.40 6.48
CA GLU A 42 18.43 -33.17 7.22
C GLU A 42 17.17 -32.32 7.43
N ILE A 43 15.98 -32.88 7.16
CA ILE A 43 14.71 -32.25 7.50
C ILE A 43 14.22 -32.83 8.83
N ARG A 44 14.15 -32.00 9.88
CA ARG A 44 13.54 -32.40 11.15
C ARG A 44 12.06 -32.03 11.14
N GLU A 45 11.20 -33.03 11.24
CA GLU A 45 9.74 -32.87 11.29
C GLU A 45 9.29 -32.32 12.66
N ASN A 46 8.11 -31.71 12.70
CA ASN A 46 7.42 -31.33 13.94
C ASN A 46 6.23 -32.27 14.19
N VAL A 47 5.68 -32.26 15.41
CA VAL A 47 4.54 -33.09 15.82
C VAL A 47 3.16 -32.49 15.53
N ASN A 48 3.07 -31.17 15.29
CA ASN A 48 1.79 -30.49 15.28
C ASN A 48 1.07 -30.65 13.93
N THR A 49 0.10 -31.57 13.87
CA THR A 49 -0.89 -31.66 12.79
C THR A 49 -2.26 -32.07 13.36
N PRO A 50 -3.37 -31.35 13.06
CA PRO A 50 -3.43 -30.09 12.33
C PRO A 50 -2.88 -28.91 13.16
N LEU A 51 -2.40 -27.86 12.47
CA LEU A 51 -1.88 -26.64 13.10
C LEU A 51 -3.00 -25.84 13.80
N LYS A 52 -2.64 -25.05 14.81
CA LYS A 52 -3.58 -24.10 15.42
C LYS A 52 -3.99 -23.02 14.43
N SER A 53 -5.22 -22.51 14.54
CA SER A 53 -5.65 -21.38 13.70
C SER A 53 -4.72 -20.17 13.88
N GLY A 54 -4.35 -19.52 12.78
CA GLY A 54 -3.42 -18.39 12.77
C GLY A 54 -1.95 -18.77 13.03
N HIS A 55 -1.62 -20.07 13.01
CA HIS A 55 -0.25 -20.56 13.08
C HIS A 55 0.20 -21.11 11.73
N VAL A 56 1.51 -21.27 11.58
CA VAL A 56 2.14 -21.79 10.37
C VAL A 56 3.36 -22.62 10.74
N LEU A 57 3.65 -23.64 9.93
CA LEU A 57 4.85 -24.45 10.03
C LEU A 57 5.94 -23.90 9.13
N VAL A 58 7.08 -23.51 9.73
CA VAL A 58 8.19 -22.84 9.03
C VAL A 58 9.48 -23.63 9.18
N GLY A 59 10.37 -23.52 8.20
CA GLY A 59 11.71 -24.11 8.23
C GLY A 59 12.73 -23.17 8.85
N VAL A 60 13.27 -23.54 9.99
CA VAL A 60 14.44 -22.88 10.59
C VAL A 60 15.68 -23.55 10.06
N GLN A 61 16.53 -22.80 9.38
CA GLN A 61 17.83 -23.29 8.92
C GLN A 61 18.84 -23.23 10.07
N GLY A 62 19.64 -24.28 10.22
CA GLY A 62 20.67 -24.32 11.22
C GLY A 62 21.56 -25.54 11.12
N LYS A 63 22.29 -25.81 12.19
CA LYS A 63 23.29 -26.86 12.28
C LYS A 63 23.06 -27.73 13.50
N ASP A 64 23.29 -29.02 13.30
CA ASP A 64 23.31 -30.02 14.36
C ASP A 64 24.72 -30.12 14.96
N TYR A 65 24.85 -29.69 16.20
CA TYR A 65 26.09 -29.77 16.98
C TYR A 65 26.00 -30.83 18.07
N THR A 66 25.12 -31.81 17.92
CA THR A 66 25.04 -32.93 18.87
C THR A 66 26.38 -33.65 18.91
N SER A 67 27.03 -33.63 20.07
CA SER A 67 28.26 -34.39 20.33
C SER A 67 28.00 -35.90 20.28
N ASN A 68 29.04 -36.72 20.34
CA ASN A 68 28.88 -38.17 20.40
C ASN A 68 28.01 -38.56 21.60
N VAL A 69 26.81 -39.09 21.33
CA VAL A 69 25.80 -39.33 22.36
C VAL A 69 26.25 -40.41 23.35
N THR A 70 27.09 -41.35 22.92
CA THR A 70 27.69 -42.36 23.81
C THR A 70 28.54 -41.71 24.90
N ASP A 71 29.39 -40.75 24.53
CA ASP A 71 30.31 -40.10 25.48
C ASP A 71 29.52 -39.23 26.48
N VAL A 72 28.50 -38.52 25.98
CA VAL A 72 27.60 -37.71 26.81
C VAL A 72 26.81 -38.60 27.78
N LEU A 73 26.27 -39.73 27.29
CA LEU A 73 25.51 -40.67 28.11
C LEU A 73 26.39 -41.31 29.20
N ASN A 74 27.63 -41.68 28.86
CA ASN A 74 28.58 -42.23 29.83
C ASN A 74 28.86 -41.24 30.95
N LYS A 75 29.06 -39.96 30.63
CA LYS A 75 29.26 -38.91 31.62
C LYS A 75 28.04 -38.76 32.55
N ILE A 76 26.82 -38.74 32.00
CA ILE A 76 25.60 -38.66 32.79
C ILE A 76 25.42 -39.90 33.69
N ASN A 77 25.66 -41.10 33.15
CA ASN A 77 25.53 -42.33 33.91
C ASN A 77 26.58 -42.43 35.04
N GLN A 78 27.78 -41.89 34.83
CA GLN A 78 28.76 -41.76 35.90
C GLN A 78 28.26 -40.84 37.02
N VAL A 79 27.67 -39.69 36.69
CA VAL A 79 27.07 -38.77 37.67
C VAL A 79 25.96 -39.45 38.47
N ARG A 80 25.11 -40.25 37.82
CA ARG A 80 24.06 -41.05 38.48
C ARG A 80 24.64 -42.09 39.43
N TYR A 81 25.69 -42.78 38.99
CA TYR A 81 26.38 -43.77 39.81
C TYR A 81 26.99 -43.11 41.05
N ASP A 82 27.68 -41.99 40.87
CA ASP A 82 28.32 -41.26 41.98
C ASP A 82 27.29 -40.75 42.98
N ALA A 83 26.15 -40.21 42.52
CA ALA A 83 25.06 -39.80 43.40
C ALA A 83 24.50 -40.96 44.24
N CYS A 84 24.37 -42.15 43.64
CA CYS A 84 23.93 -43.36 44.36
C CYS A 84 24.97 -43.86 45.37
N LYS A 85 26.26 -43.73 45.03
CA LYS A 85 27.37 -44.12 45.90
C LYS A 85 27.51 -43.19 47.10
N GLU A 86 27.31 -41.89 46.89
CA GLU A 86 27.42 -40.84 47.91
C GLU A 86 26.17 -40.72 48.78
N GLY A 87 25.07 -41.37 48.43
CA GLY A 87 23.82 -41.29 49.18
C GLY A 87 23.12 -39.94 49.04
N VAL A 88 23.27 -39.28 47.88
CA VAL A 88 22.58 -38.02 47.56
C VAL A 88 21.08 -38.23 47.68
N ILE A 89 20.35 -37.24 48.19
CA ILE A 89 18.89 -37.32 48.34
C ILE A 89 18.26 -37.51 46.95
N ASN A 90 17.37 -38.49 46.84
CA ASN A 90 16.63 -38.77 45.62
C ASN A 90 15.48 -37.76 45.47
N PRO A 91 15.43 -36.96 44.39
CA PRO A 91 14.36 -35.99 44.18
C PRO A 91 12.97 -36.63 44.00
N ALA A 92 12.90 -37.92 43.65
CA ALA A 92 11.64 -38.63 43.49
C ALA A 92 11.03 -39.15 44.80
N THR A 93 11.85 -39.39 45.83
CA THR A 93 11.41 -40.09 47.06
C THR A 93 11.80 -39.38 48.36
N ASP A 94 12.61 -38.34 48.29
CA ASP A 94 13.17 -37.60 49.43
C ASP A 94 13.96 -38.49 50.42
N LYS A 95 14.54 -39.58 49.90
CA LYS A 95 15.39 -40.52 50.65
C LYS A 95 16.78 -40.58 50.04
N PRO A 96 17.84 -40.86 50.84
CA PRO A 96 19.17 -41.11 50.30
C PRO A 96 19.14 -42.21 49.24
N LEU A 97 19.78 -41.96 48.10
CA LEU A 97 20.00 -42.98 47.08
C LEU A 97 20.91 -44.09 47.62
N THR A 98 20.76 -45.29 47.07
CA THR A 98 21.64 -46.43 47.33
C THR A 98 22.16 -46.98 46.00
N LEU A 99 23.22 -47.80 46.05
CA LEU A 99 23.71 -48.49 44.85
C LEU A 99 22.66 -49.39 44.19
N ASN A 100 21.63 -49.85 44.92
CA ASN A 100 20.53 -50.62 44.34
C ASN A 100 19.58 -49.77 43.50
N ASP A 101 19.55 -48.46 43.73
CA ASP A 101 18.73 -47.52 42.95
C ASP A 101 19.40 -47.15 41.62
N TYR A 102 20.70 -47.41 41.47
CA TYR A 102 21.45 -47.10 40.26
C TYR A 102 20.93 -47.90 39.07
N LYS A 103 20.34 -47.16 38.12
CA LYS A 103 19.97 -47.65 36.79
C LYS A 103 20.55 -46.70 35.74
N PRO A 104 21.47 -47.17 34.88
CA PRO A 104 21.99 -46.33 33.80
C PRO A 104 20.86 -45.94 32.87
N PHE A 105 20.85 -44.69 32.44
CA PHE A 105 19.99 -44.24 31.37
C PHE A 105 20.30 -44.99 30.07
N LYS A 106 19.22 -45.21 29.32
CA LYS A 106 19.24 -45.70 27.95
C LYS A 106 18.85 -44.57 27.01
N ILE A 107 19.31 -44.60 25.76
CA ILE A 107 18.81 -43.66 24.76
C ILE A 107 17.42 -44.08 24.32
N GLY A 108 16.44 -43.22 24.54
CA GLY A 108 15.04 -43.45 24.18
C GLY A 108 14.71 -42.93 22.77
N LYS A 109 13.92 -43.67 22.00
CA LYS A 109 13.46 -43.26 20.66
C LYS A 109 12.61 -42.00 20.70
N LEU A 110 11.58 -41.97 21.55
CA LEU A 110 10.67 -40.83 21.67
C LEU A 110 11.38 -39.66 22.34
N CYS A 111 12.23 -39.92 23.35
CA CYS A 111 13.07 -38.89 23.95
C CYS A 111 13.99 -38.24 22.91
N THR A 112 14.66 -39.03 22.05
CA THR A 112 15.58 -38.48 21.03
C THR A 112 14.84 -37.65 19.97
N ASN A 113 13.66 -38.11 19.55
CA ASN A 113 12.85 -37.35 18.59
C ASN A 113 12.30 -36.06 19.21
N SER A 114 11.86 -36.11 20.47
CA SER A 114 11.44 -34.94 21.24
C SER A 114 12.59 -33.94 21.36
N ALA A 115 13.79 -34.44 21.69
CA ALA A 115 14.97 -33.63 21.83
C ALA A 115 15.35 -32.85 20.58
N LYS A 116 15.28 -33.50 19.42
CA LYS A 116 15.55 -32.87 18.13
C LYS A 116 14.58 -31.73 17.79
N ILE A 117 13.31 -31.88 18.15
CA ILE A 117 12.27 -30.87 17.95
C ILE A 117 12.50 -29.72 18.93
N ARG A 118 12.65 -30.05 20.21
CA ARG A 118 12.76 -29.08 21.29
C ARG A 118 14.05 -28.28 21.23
N ALA A 119 15.19 -28.87 20.85
CA ALA A 119 16.43 -28.12 20.61
C ALA A 119 16.23 -27.01 19.56
N ALA A 120 15.52 -27.29 18.46
CA ALA A 120 15.25 -26.27 17.45
C ALA A 120 14.25 -25.20 17.93
N GLU A 121 13.19 -25.62 18.59
CA GLU A 121 12.18 -24.71 19.15
C GLU A 121 12.74 -23.81 20.26
N ALA A 122 13.58 -24.36 21.15
CA ALA A 122 14.19 -23.66 22.27
C ALA A 122 15.35 -22.74 21.85
N SER A 123 15.98 -22.98 20.70
CA SER A 123 16.87 -21.98 20.06
C SER A 123 16.11 -20.77 19.53
N LEU A 124 14.83 -20.95 19.18
CA LEU A 124 13.96 -19.86 18.72
C LEU A 124 13.27 -19.13 19.86
N TYR A 125 12.88 -19.84 20.91
CA TYR A 125 12.21 -19.31 22.07
C TYR A 125 12.84 -19.93 23.32
N LEU A 126 13.70 -19.16 24.00
CA LEU A 126 14.64 -19.63 25.03
C LEU A 126 13.93 -20.01 26.36
N ASP A 127 12.95 -20.90 26.28
CA ASP A 127 12.02 -21.27 27.35
C ASP A 127 11.62 -22.75 27.23
N HIS A 128 11.10 -23.31 28.32
CA HIS A 128 10.39 -24.59 28.32
C HIS A 128 9.04 -24.50 27.60
N THR A 129 8.53 -23.29 27.36
CA THR A 129 7.40 -23.04 26.50
C THR A 129 7.81 -23.14 25.03
N ARG A 130 6.98 -23.77 24.21
CA ARG A 130 7.20 -23.91 22.77
C ARG A 130 6.87 -22.59 22.04
N PRO A 131 7.45 -22.32 20.85
CA PRO A 131 7.14 -21.11 20.06
C PRO A 131 5.66 -20.91 19.71
N ASN A 132 4.88 -22.00 19.66
CA ASN A 132 3.42 -22.00 19.46
C ASN A 132 2.59 -21.79 20.75
N GLY A 133 3.25 -21.53 21.88
CA GLY A 133 2.65 -21.27 23.19
C GLY A 133 2.23 -22.52 23.98
N GLU A 134 2.48 -23.73 23.47
CA GLU A 134 2.28 -24.97 24.24
C GLU A 134 3.43 -25.24 25.21
N ILE A 135 3.22 -26.09 26.21
CA ILE A 135 4.29 -26.57 27.09
C ILE A 135 5.17 -27.62 26.38
N CYS A 136 6.45 -27.72 26.75
CA CYS A 136 7.43 -28.65 26.13
C CYS A 136 6.96 -30.10 26.06
N HIS A 137 6.35 -30.63 27.14
CA HIS A 137 5.93 -32.03 27.23
C HIS A 137 4.86 -32.45 26.21
N THR A 138 4.22 -31.49 25.52
CA THR A 138 3.30 -31.82 24.42
C THR A 138 4.00 -32.54 23.26
N VAL A 139 5.31 -32.33 23.06
CA VAL A 139 6.06 -32.98 21.98
C VAL A 139 6.16 -34.50 22.19
N ILE A 140 6.73 -34.94 23.31
CA ILE A 140 6.92 -36.37 23.56
C ILE A 140 5.58 -37.11 23.67
N ARG A 141 4.54 -36.48 24.24
CA ARG A 141 3.18 -37.04 24.30
C ARG A 141 2.57 -37.21 22.91
N ALA A 142 2.74 -36.22 22.03
CA ALA A 142 2.27 -36.32 20.65
C ALA A 142 3.00 -37.42 19.87
N LEU A 143 4.32 -37.58 20.06
CA LEU A 143 5.08 -38.68 19.45
C LEU A 143 4.66 -40.05 19.97
N HIS A 144 4.27 -40.16 21.24
CA HIS A 144 3.78 -41.39 21.84
C HIS A 144 2.35 -41.74 21.37
N GLY A 145 1.51 -40.73 21.14
CA GLY A 145 0.10 -40.88 20.75
C GLY A 145 -0.85 -41.10 21.93
N SER A 146 -0.40 -40.92 23.17
CA SER A 146 -1.19 -41.02 24.39
C SER A 146 -0.55 -40.22 25.52
N ASP A 147 -1.38 -39.66 26.41
CA ASP A 147 -0.94 -38.97 27.64
C ASP A 147 -0.44 -39.94 28.73
N TYR A 148 -0.68 -41.25 28.58
CA TYR A 148 -0.30 -42.30 29.52
C TYR A 148 0.71 -43.26 28.89
N GLY A 149 1.55 -43.90 29.72
CA GLY A 149 2.44 -45.00 29.29
C GLY A 149 3.93 -44.65 29.19
N LEU A 150 4.29 -43.37 29.28
CA LEU A 150 5.69 -42.89 29.31
C LEU A 150 6.29 -42.83 30.73
N GLY A 151 5.48 -43.04 31.76
CA GLY A 151 5.86 -42.70 33.14
C GLY A 151 6.03 -41.19 33.32
N TRP A 152 6.95 -40.80 34.20
CA TRP A 152 7.33 -39.40 34.37
C TRP A 152 8.13 -38.91 33.15
N THR A 153 7.95 -37.64 32.77
CA THR A 153 8.74 -37.00 31.70
C THR A 153 9.40 -35.72 32.19
N GLY A 154 10.55 -35.37 31.63
CA GLY A 154 11.34 -34.18 32.00
C GLY A 154 11.99 -33.52 30.79
N GLU A 155 12.45 -32.27 30.95
CA GLU A 155 13.23 -31.54 29.94
C GLU A 155 14.34 -30.74 30.64
N ASN A 156 15.58 -30.84 30.17
CA ASN A 156 16.67 -29.93 30.50
C ASN A 156 17.06 -29.13 29.26
N LEU A 157 17.36 -27.83 29.45
CA LEU A 157 17.82 -26.94 28.39
C LEU A 157 19.13 -26.26 28.80
N ALA A 158 20.01 -26.01 27.83
CA ALA A 158 21.19 -25.17 28.01
C ALA A 158 21.49 -24.42 26.71
N TRP A 159 21.90 -23.15 26.83
CA TRP A 159 22.33 -22.34 25.69
C TRP A 159 23.80 -21.97 25.85
N TYR A 160 24.63 -22.33 24.87
CA TYR A 160 26.08 -22.17 24.99
C TYR A 160 26.77 -21.82 23.65
N PRO A 161 27.77 -20.92 23.61
CA PRO A 161 28.39 -20.44 22.36
C PRO A 161 29.34 -21.41 21.67
N ASN A 162 29.72 -22.52 22.31
CA ASN A 162 30.84 -23.35 21.83
C ASN A 162 30.47 -24.40 20.77
N LYS A 163 29.26 -24.33 20.19
CA LYS A 163 28.84 -25.21 19.07
C LYS A 163 29.07 -26.70 19.35
N THR A 164 28.62 -27.13 20.53
CA THR A 164 28.73 -28.50 21.03
C THR A 164 27.57 -28.78 21.99
N THR A 165 27.32 -30.04 22.31
CA THR A 165 26.46 -30.42 23.45
C THR A 165 27.07 -29.93 24.76
N SER A 166 26.30 -29.19 25.55
CA SER A 166 26.71 -28.65 26.85
C SER A 166 25.85 -29.22 27.98
N ILE A 167 26.44 -30.08 28.82
CA ILE A 167 25.77 -30.68 29.99
C ILE A 167 26.45 -30.34 31.33
N ASP A 168 27.60 -29.66 31.28
CA ASP A 168 28.43 -29.43 32.47
C ASP A 168 27.75 -28.49 33.46
N GLY A 169 27.04 -27.48 32.96
CA GLY A 169 26.21 -26.61 33.80
C GLY A 169 25.16 -27.38 34.59
N TRP A 170 24.54 -28.39 33.98
CA TRP A 170 23.55 -29.23 34.66
C TRP A 170 24.17 -30.09 35.77
N ILE A 171 25.41 -30.55 35.58
CA ILE A 171 26.12 -31.37 36.57
C ILE A 171 26.64 -30.51 37.72
N ASN A 172 27.10 -29.28 37.43
CA ASN A 172 27.67 -28.36 38.41
C ASN A 172 26.65 -27.87 39.45
N GLU A 173 25.35 -28.03 39.19
CA GLU A 173 24.27 -27.78 40.16
C GLU A 173 24.29 -28.74 41.37
N LYS A 174 25.09 -29.82 41.31
CA LYS A 174 25.24 -30.81 42.40
C LYS A 174 25.51 -30.17 43.75
N ASP A 175 26.47 -29.24 43.82
CA ASP A 175 26.91 -28.68 45.10
C ASP A 175 25.78 -27.87 45.75
N ASP A 176 25.04 -27.09 44.96
CA ASP A 176 23.89 -26.34 45.43
C ASP A 176 22.75 -27.27 45.88
N TYR A 177 22.54 -28.37 45.15
CA TYR A 177 21.53 -29.39 45.47
C TYR A 177 21.83 -30.09 46.80
N VAL A 178 23.05 -30.61 46.95
CA VAL A 178 23.48 -31.35 48.16
C VAL A 178 23.47 -30.44 49.39
N ASN A 179 23.92 -29.20 49.24
CA ASN A 179 23.96 -28.24 50.35
C ASN A 179 22.61 -27.53 50.59
N LYS A 180 21.57 -27.86 49.80
CA LYS A 180 20.23 -27.25 49.88
C LYS A 180 20.28 -25.71 49.86
N VAL A 181 21.10 -25.16 48.96
CA VAL A 181 21.29 -23.71 48.85
C VAL A 181 19.95 -23.03 48.51
N PRO A 182 19.45 -22.11 49.35
CA PRO A 182 18.15 -21.49 49.11
C PRO A 182 18.10 -20.71 47.79
N ASN A 183 17.04 -20.91 47.01
CA ASN A 183 16.79 -20.27 45.71
C ASN A 183 17.79 -20.64 44.59
N ALA A 184 18.68 -21.60 44.81
CA ALA A 184 19.52 -22.12 43.74
C ALA A 184 18.66 -22.87 42.70
N MET A 185 19.02 -22.72 41.43
CA MET A 185 18.38 -23.47 40.34
C MET A 185 19.09 -24.81 40.22
N VAL A 186 18.48 -25.87 40.76
CA VAL A 186 19.07 -27.22 40.86
C VAL A 186 18.30 -28.27 40.07
N GLY A 187 17.27 -27.85 39.34
CA GLY A 187 16.35 -28.74 38.64
C GLY A 187 17.01 -29.58 37.54
N HIS A 188 18.12 -29.11 36.95
CA HIS A 188 18.79 -29.90 35.93
C HIS A 188 19.50 -31.10 36.57
N TYR A 189 20.21 -30.89 37.68
CA TYR A 189 20.84 -31.99 38.43
C TYR A 189 19.80 -32.97 38.98
N GLU A 190 18.68 -32.47 39.51
CA GLU A 190 17.56 -33.31 39.96
C GLU A 190 17.08 -34.27 38.86
N ALA A 191 16.90 -33.77 37.64
CA ALA A 191 16.50 -34.60 36.51
C ALA A 191 17.54 -35.68 36.18
N LEU A 192 18.84 -35.35 36.28
CA LEU A 192 19.92 -36.29 36.00
C LEU A 192 19.94 -37.46 36.99
N ILE A 193 19.68 -37.25 38.28
CA ILE A 193 19.79 -38.30 39.32
C ILE A 193 18.47 -38.98 39.69
N SER A 194 17.32 -38.44 39.26
CA SER A 194 16.00 -38.97 39.60
C SER A 194 15.83 -40.43 39.17
N THR A 195 15.24 -41.23 40.05
CA THR A 195 14.86 -42.64 39.76
C THR A 195 13.56 -42.76 38.97
N ASN A 196 12.86 -41.65 38.72
CA ASN A 196 11.62 -41.64 37.93
C ASN A 196 11.87 -41.81 36.43
N PHE A 197 13.10 -41.59 35.97
CA PHE A 197 13.48 -41.65 34.57
C PHE A 197 14.37 -42.87 34.31
N ASN A 198 14.15 -43.55 33.18
CA ASN A 198 14.99 -44.66 32.70
C ASN A 198 15.56 -44.39 31.29
N TYR A 199 15.00 -43.42 30.57
CA TYR A 199 15.38 -43.08 29.20
C TYR A 199 15.67 -41.59 29.07
N ILE A 200 16.66 -41.27 28.24
CA ILE A 200 17.06 -39.91 27.87
C ILE A 200 17.22 -39.80 26.35
N GLY A 201 16.97 -38.63 25.79
CA GLY A 201 17.31 -38.27 24.42
C GLY A 201 18.05 -36.94 24.45
N ILE A 202 19.04 -36.76 23.58
CA ILE A 202 19.91 -35.58 23.60
C ILE A 202 20.06 -35.03 22.19
N SER A 203 19.87 -33.73 22.02
CA SER A 203 20.16 -33.06 20.75
C SER A 203 20.64 -31.63 20.97
N SER A 204 21.46 -31.14 20.04
CA SER A 204 21.94 -29.77 20.03
C SER A 204 21.66 -29.10 18.68
N PHE A 205 21.11 -27.89 18.70
CA PHE A 205 20.77 -27.13 17.49
C PHE A 205 21.19 -25.66 17.59
N ASN A 206 21.81 -25.17 16.53
CA ASN A 206 22.22 -23.77 16.38
C ASN A 206 21.58 -23.21 15.10
N PRO A 207 20.69 -22.21 15.18
CA PRO A 207 20.09 -21.58 14.00
C PRO A 207 21.15 -20.76 13.24
N ASP A 208 21.20 -20.92 11.92
CA ASP A 208 22.10 -20.17 11.04
C ASP A 208 21.46 -18.87 10.53
N ASN A 209 20.12 -18.83 10.48
CA ASN A 209 19.34 -17.73 9.92
C ASN A 209 18.82 -16.77 11.00
N ASP A 210 19.51 -16.68 12.13
CA ASP A 210 19.15 -15.77 13.21
C ASP A 210 19.99 -14.48 13.23
N THR A 211 19.74 -13.60 14.21
CA THR A 211 20.57 -12.39 14.44
C THR A 211 21.23 -12.40 15.81
N GLN A 212 21.34 -13.56 16.45
CA GLN A 212 21.93 -13.65 17.78
C GLN A 212 23.41 -13.31 17.68
N LYS A 213 23.81 -12.26 18.40
CA LYS A 213 25.22 -11.83 18.45
C LYS A 213 26.11 -12.90 19.08
N TRP A 214 25.53 -13.65 20.00
CA TRP A 214 26.18 -14.78 20.62
C TRP A 214 25.66 -16.03 19.92
N ASP A 215 26.50 -16.60 19.07
CA ASP A 215 26.20 -17.75 18.20
C ASP A 215 26.01 -19.02 19.05
N TRP A 216 24.86 -19.10 19.72
CA TRP A 216 24.56 -20.08 20.75
C TRP A 216 23.91 -21.33 20.18
N THR A 217 24.30 -22.46 20.75
CA THR A 217 23.69 -23.77 20.52
C THR A 217 22.78 -24.08 21.69
N CYS A 218 21.53 -24.44 21.40
CA CYS A 218 20.64 -25.01 22.41
C CYS A 218 20.94 -26.51 22.51
N THR A 219 21.39 -26.96 23.68
CA THR A 219 21.40 -28.36 24.08
C THR A 219 20.10 -28.68 24.80
N GLU A 220 19.44 -29.73 24.36
CA GLU A 220 18.22 -30.24 24.97
C GLU A 220 18.47 -31.68 25.43
N ALA A 221 17.90 -32.02 26.59
CA ALA A 221 17.65 -33.40 26.97
C ALA A 221 16.20 -33.66 27.38
N THR A 222 15.51 -34.56 26.67
CA THR A 222 14.19 -35.07 27.07
C THR A 222 14.36 -36.35 27.91
N PHE A 223 13.63 -36.46 29.02
CA PHE A 223 13.63 -37.63 29.90
C PHE A 223 12.26 -38.35 29.90
N ALA A 224 12.27 -39.67 30.06
CA ALA A 224 11.07 -40.47 30.26
C ALA A 224 11.30 -41.67 31.20
N GLY A 225 10.26 -42.08 31.92
CA GLY A 225 10.24 -43.30 32.72
C GLY A 225 10.17 -44.57 31.88
N ASN A 226 9.56 -44.50 30.70
CA ASN A 226 9.40 -45.61 29.77
C ASN A 226 9.52 -45.13 28.31
N ASP A 227 10.32 -45.83 27.50
CA ASP A 227 10.53 -45.59 26.06
C ASP A 227 11.14 -46.85 25.43
N THR A 228 11.29 -46.85 24.10
CA THR A 228 12.04 -47.89 23.38
C THR A 228 13.51 -47.49 23.28
N GLU A 229 14.40 -48.38 23.71
CA GLU A 229 15.85 -48.20 23.58
C GLU A 229 16.28 -48.16 22.11
N VAL A 230 17.18 -47.24 21.79
CA VAL A 230 17.82 -47.11 20.47
C VAL A 230 19.32 -46.88 20.63
N THR A 231 20.07 -47.13 19.55
CA THR A 231 21.51 -46.87 19.53
C THR A 231 21.81 -45.37 19.63
N PRO A 232 22.76 -44.96 20.48
CA PRO A 232 23.25 -43.57 20.52
C PRO A 232 23.74 -43.08 19.15
N GLU A 233 23.42 -41.84 18.79
CA GLU A 233 23.90 -41.23 17.55
C GLU A 233 25.38 -40.79 17.65
N SER A 234 26.11 -40.88 16.54
CA SER A 234 27.46 -40.33 16.43
C SER A 234 27.43 -38.80 16.38
N ALA A 235 28.59 -38.18 16.65
CA ALA A 235 28.74 -36.73 16.59
C ALA A 235 28.34 -36.15 15.21
N LYS A 236 27.67 -34.99 15.22
CA LYS A 236 27.10 -34.35 14.03
C LYS A 236 27.95 -33.22 13.47
N ASN A 237 28.83 -32.63 14.28
CA ASN A 237 29.88 -31.69 13.87
C ASN A 237 29.40 -30.56 12.95
N GLY A 238 28.21 -30.00 13.20
CA GLY A 238 27.66 -28.89 12.41
C GLY A 238 26.95 -29.32 11.14
N ALA A 239 26.41 -30.54 11.08
CA ALA A 239 25.65 -31.03 9.94
C ALA A 239 24.45 -30.11 9.64
N PRO A 240 24.20 -29.75 8.36
CA PRO A 240 23.12 -28.84 8.01
C PRO A 240 21.74 -29.46 8.27
N VAL A 241 20.88 -28.70 8.93
CA VAL A 241 19.52 -29.07 9.30
C VAL A 241 18.54 -27.98 8.88
N LEU A 242 17.37 -28.40 8.42
CA LEU A 242 16.18 -27.55 8.38
C LEU A 242 15.14 -28.14 9.33
N ALA A 243 14.87 -27.42 10.42
CA ALA A 243 13.94 -27.84 11.46
C ALA A 243 12.58 -27.18 11.25
N LYS A 244 11.51 -27.98 11.18
CA LYS A 244 10.15 -27.46 11.08
C LYS A 244 9.67 -27.01 12.45
N VAL A 245 9.25 -25.75 12.57
CA VAL A 245 8.79 -25.13 13.82
C VAL A 245 7.42 -24.50 13.58
N GLU A 246 6.44 -24.81 14.45
CA GLU A 246 5.15 -24.12 14.42
C GLU A 246 5.26 -22.79 15.17
N VAL A 247 4.80 -21.72 14.52
CA VAL A 247 4.85 -20.35 15.04
C VAL A 247 3.55 -19.60 14.74
N PRO A 248 3.14 -18.65 15.60
CA PRO A 248 1.97 -17.81 15.34
C PRO A 248 2.29 -16.74 14.29
N LEU A 249 1.43 -16.59 13.28
CA LEU A 249 1.57 -15.55 12.24
C LEU A 249 1.57 -14.13 12.82
N SER A 250 0.95 -13.93 13.99
CA SER A 250 0.95 -12.63 14.69
C SER A 250 2.33 -12.16 15.15
N LYS A 251 3.34 -13.05 15.20
CA LYS A 251 4.74 -12.72 15.54
C LYS A 251 5.63 -12.54 14.31
N ALA A 252 5.10 -12.70 13.10
CA ALA A 252 5.84 -12.46 11.87
C ALA A 252 6.04 -10.96 11.65
N PHE A 253 7.29 -10.52 11.39
CA PHE A 253 7.60 -9.11 11.13
C PHE A 253 7.97 -8.81 9.67
N ASN A 254 8.28 -9.83 8.88
CA ASN A 254 8.53 -9.72 7.45
C ASN A 254 7.99 -10.95 6.73
N GLN A 255 7.42 -10.77 5.54
CA GLN A 255 6.89 -11.85 4.71
C GLN A 255 7.09 -11.54 3.22
N CYS A 256 7.48 -12.53 2.43
CA CYS A 256 7.61 -12.35 0.98
C CYS A 256 7.39 -13.66 0.21
N ILE A 257 7.20 -13.53 -1.11
CA ILE A 257 7.31 -14.64 -2.05
C ILE A 257 8.73 -14.62 -2.62
N SER A 258 9.52 -15.65 -2.32
CA SER A 258 10.86 -15.86 -2.86
C SER A 258 10.81 -16.51 -4.24
N GLY A 259 11.80 -16.17 -5.08
CA GLY A 259 11.93 -16.63 -6.46
C GLY A 259 12.15 -15.46 -7.44
N ASN A 260 12.44 -15.78 -8.69
CA ASN A 260 12.70 -14.76 -9.71
C ASN A 260 11.41 -14.03 -10.12
N ALA A 261 11.54 -12.73 -10.42
CA ALA A 261 10.46 -11.93 -11.01
C ALA A 261 10.22 -12.25 -12.50
N MET A 262 11.09 -13.07 -13.11
CA MET A 262 10.93 -13.60 -14.45
C MET A 262 10.96 -15.12 -14.44
N ALA A 263 10.12 -15.73 -15.25
CA ALA A 263 10.12 -17.15 -15.58
C ALA A 263 10.18 -17.32 -17.10
N TYR A 264 10.74 -18.44 -17.56
CA TYR A 264 10.83 -18.74 -18.98
C TYR A 264 9.74 -19.73 -19.39
N ILE A 265 9.20 -19.57 -20.61
CA ILE A 265 8.23 -20.52 -21.15
C ILE A 265 8.82 -21.95 -21.13
N GLY A 266 8.04 -22.88 -20.57
CA GLY A 266 8.42 -24.26 -20.32
C GLY A 266 9.06 -24.52 -18.94
N ASP A 267 9.34 -23.48 -18.15
CA ASP A 267 9.87 -23.65 -16.79
C ASP A 267 8.88 -24.40 -15.92
N LYS A 268 9.41 -25.37 -15.14
CA LYS A 268 8.70 -26.13 -14.12
C LYS A 268 9.42 -25.96 -12.79
N ASN A 269 9.04 -24.94 -12.04
CA ASN A 269 9.74 -24.51 -10.83
C ASN A 269 8.76 -24.31 -9.66
N LYS A 270 9.28 -23.85 -8.52
CA LYS A 270 8.50 -23.53 -7.33
C LYS A 270 8.77 -22.09 -6.89
N TYR A 271 7.74 -21.47 -6.32
CA TYR A 271 7.87 -20.28 -5.50
C TYR A 271 7.72 -20.71 -4.03
N GLU A 272 8.41 -20.01 -3.14
CA GLU A 272 8.32 -20.26 -1.71
C GLU A 272 7.80 -19.01 -1.01
N VAL A 273 6.98 -19.21 0.02
CA VAL A 273 6.67 -18.14 0.95
C VAL A 273 7.73 -18.16 2.05
N LEU A 274 8.39 -17.03 2.25
CA LEU A 274 9.35 -16.83 3.33
C LEU A 274 8.74 -15.92 4.38
N VAL A 275 8.97 -16.26 5.65
CA VAL A 275 8.51 -15.46 6.79
C VAL A 275 9.63 -15.31 7.81
N SER A 276 9.80 -14.11 8.34
CA SER A 276 10.73 -13.82 9.44
C SER A 276 9.97 -13.59 10.75
N TYR A 277 10.50 -14.12 11.85
CA TYR A 277 9.84 -14.11 13.16
C TYR A 277 10.68 -13.42 14.22
N ASP A 278 10.00 -12.66 15.08
CA ASP A 278 10.56 -12.10 16.29
C ASP A 278 9.99 -12.85 17.49
N ASN A 279 10.81 -13.72 18.08
CA ASN A 279 10.47 -14.48 19.27
C ASN A 279 10.99 -13.78 20.51
N LYS A 280 10.68 -12.48 20.65
CA LYS A 280 10.96 -11.71 21.85
C LYS A 280 10.37 -12.37 23.09
N GLN A 281 11.22 -12.61 24.08
CA GLN A 281 10.81 -13.00 25.43
C GLN A 281 10.54 -11.78 26.32
N SER A 282 9.97 -12.04 27.50
CA SER A 282 9.92 -11.06 28.60
C SER A 282 11.35 -10.79 29.10
N GLY A 283 12.01 -9.77 28.53
CA GLY A 283 13.40 -9.40 28.83
C GLY A 283 14.09 -8.72 27.64
N ASN A 284 15.41 -8.51 27.73
CA ASN A 284 16.24 -7.95 26.65
C ASN A 284 16.76 -9.00 25.65
N MET A 285 16.32 -10.26 25.75
CA MET A 285 16.75 -11.34 24.86
C MET A 285 15.74 -11.51 23.73
N THR A 286 16.21 -11.34 22.49
CA THR A 286 15.41 -11.50 21.27
C THR A 286 16.08 -12.51 20.36
N SER A 287 15.39 -13.59 20.01
CA SER A 287 15.80 -14.48 18.91
C SER A 287 14.96 -14.15 17.70
N LYS A 288 15.56 -13.52 16.69
CA LYS A 288 14.91 -13.28 15.39
C LYS A 288 15.47 -14.23 14.39
N VAL A 289 14.60 -14.94 13.68
CA VAL A 289 14.96 -15.75 12.53
C VAL A 289 14.41 -15.13 11.25
N TYR A 290 15.17 -15.23 10.17
CA TYR A 290 14.89 -14.58 8.90
C TYR A 290 14.62 -15.60 7.82
N ASP A 291 13.73 -15.22 6.89
CA ASP A 291 13.56 -15.90 5.62
C ASP A 291 13.24 -17.40 5.76
N CYS A 292 12.47 -17.78 6.78
CA CYS A 292 12.07 -19.16 7.03
C CYS A 292 11.03 -19.60 5.99
N PRO A 293 11.28 -20.66 5.18
CA PRO A 293 10.30 -21.17 4.23
C PRO A 293 9.08 -21.77 4.92
N VAL A 294 7.90 -21.52 4.38
CA VAL A 294 6.63 -22.07 4.86
C VAL A 294 6.37 -23.44 4.23
N TYR A 295 6.06 -24.44 5.05
CA TYR A 295 5.87 -25.83 4.59
C TYR A 295 4.42 -26.28 4.41
N ASP A 296 3.48 -25.66 5.11
CA ASP A 296 2.11 -26.16 5.18
C ASP A 296 1.08 -25.09 4.80
N ASN A 297 -0.05 -25.55 4.26
CA ASN A 297 -1.23 -24.74 3.92
C ASN A 297 -0.95 -23.54 3.01
N VAL A 298 0.03 -23.63 2.09
CA VAL A 298 0.24 -22.60 1.06
C VAL A 298 -0.57 -22.95 -0.19
N THR A 299 -1.61 -22.17 -0.45
CA THR A 299 -2.39 -22.25 -1.68
C THR A 299 -1.90 -21.19 -2.66
N TRP A 300 -1.59 -21.62 -3.88
CA TRP A 300 -1.11 -20.75 -4.94
C TRP A 300 -2.17 -20.51 -6.01
N LYS A 301 -2.21 -19.28 -6.52
CA LYS A 301 -3.04 -18.88 -7.66
C LYS A 301 -2.28 -17.96 -8.59
N SER A 302 -2.53 -18.09 -9.89
CA SER A 302 -2.11 -17.11 -10.90
C SER A 302 -3.29 -16.22 -11.30
N SER A 303 -3.02 -14.95 -11.61
CA SER A 303 -4.03 -14.06 -12.20
C SER A 303 -4.49 -14.50 -13.59
N ASP A 304 -3.64 -15.23 -14.32
CA ASP A 304 -3.93 -15.80 -15.63
C ASP A 304 -3.24 -17.18 -15.77
N GLU A 305 -4.02 -18.25 -15.63
CA GLU A 305 -3.53 -19.63 -15.75
C GLU A 305 -3.18 -20.03 -17.18
N SER A 306 -3.53 -19.24 -18.20
CA SER A 306 -3.07 -19.47 -19.58
C SER A 306 -1.62 -19.02 -19.80
N VAL A 307 -1.09 -18.17 -18.90
CA VAL A 307 0.29 -17.65 -18.93
C VAL A 307 1.19 -18.44 -17.99
N LEU A 308 0.73 -18.68 -16.75
CA LEU A 308 1.44 -19.48 -15.75
C LEU A 308 0.43 -20.19 -14.87
N LYS A 309 0.56 -21.51 -14.73
CA LYS A 309 -0.38 -22.35 -13.98
C LYS A 309 0.31 -23.07 -12.84
N PHE A 310 -0.35 -23.14 -11.68
CA PHE A 310 0.12 -23.95 -10.56
C PHE A 310 -0.44 -25.37 -10.61
N ASN A 311 0.40 -26.34 -10.27
CA ASN A 311 0.09 -27.75 -10.03
C ASN A 311 0.59 -28.08 -8.61
N GLY A 312 -0.26 -27.87 -7.60
CA GLY A 312 0.17 -27.90 -6.20
C GLY A 312 1.10 -26.73 -5.87
N THR A 313 2.29 -27.03 -5.33
CA THR A 313 3.30 -26.01 -4.99
C THR A 313 4.22 -25.62 -6.16
N SER A 314 4.17 -26.37 -7.27
CA SER A 314 4.98 -26.10 -8.45
C SER A 314 4.16 -25.34 -9.48
N PHE A 315 4.82 -24.57 -10.34
CA PHE A 315 4.19 -23.93 -11.48
C PHE A 315 4.75 -24.45 -12.80
N GLU A 316 4.00 -24.22 -13.87
CA GLU A 316 4.43 -24.34 -15.25
C GLU A 316 4.19 -23.01 -15.97
N ALA A 317 5.23 -22.46 -16.59
CA ALA A 317 5.15 -21.24 -17.40
C ALA A 317 4.80 -21.62 -18.85
N LEU A 318 3.68 -21.10 -19.35
CA LEU A 318 3.02 -21.60 -20.56
C LEU A 318 3.12 -20.65 -21.75
N LYS A 319 2.97 -19.35 -21.52
CA LYS A 319 2.83 -18.35 -22.59
C LYS A 319 3.47 -17.04 -22.20
N LEU A 320 3.91 -16.28 -23.19
CA LEU A 320 4.37 -14.90 -23.03
C LEU A 320 3.29 -14.05 -22.33
N GLY A 321 3.66 -13.35 -21.25
CA GLY A 321 2.74 -12.47 -20.56
C GLY A 321 3.20 -12.04 -19.18
N ARG A 322 2.31 -11.35 -18.46
CA ARG A 322 2.49 -10.95 -17.07
C ARG A 322 1.41 -11.60 -16.22
N VAL A 323 1.79 -12.11 -15.05
CA VAL A 323 0.86 -12.62 -14.04
C VAL A 323 1.17 -12.03 -12.68
N THR A 324 0.14 -11.85 -11.87
CA THR A 324 0.28 -11.65 -10.43
C THR A 324 0.02 -12.99 -9.75
N LEU A 325 1.06 -13.56 -9.14
CA LEU A 325 0.95 -14.75 -8.30
C LEU A 325 0.38 -14.34 -6.95
N THR A 326 -0.51 -15.15 -6.40
CA THR A 326 -1.06 -14.99 -5.06
C THR A 326 -0.77 -16.25 -4.24
N ALA A 327 -0.07 -16.08 -3.12
CA ALA A 327 0.12 -17.13 -2.11
C ALA A 327 -0.78 -16.84 -0.92
N THR A 328 -1.56 -17.84 -0.49
CA THR A 328 -2.38 -17.77 0.72
C THR A 328 -1.89 -18.82 1.70
N VAL A 329 -1.51 -18.40 2.90
CA VAL A 329 -1.03 -19.28 3.99
C VAL A 329 -2.09 -19.36 5.09
N GLY A 330 -2.42 -20.59 5.50
CA GLY A 330 -3.40 -20.86 6.55
C GLY A 330 -4.84 -21.00 6.04
N SER A 331 -5.80 -21.11 6.95
CA SER A 331 -7.22 -21.28 6.65
C SER A 331 -8.12 -20.48 7.60
N GLY A 332 -9.39 -20.26 7.20
CA GLY A 332 -10.36 -19.52 8.01
C GLY A 332 -10.14 -18.01 7.99
N SER A 333 -10.34 -17.34 9.13
CA SER A 333 -10.24 -15.87 9.26
C SER A 333 -8.82 -15.35 9.49
N ASN A 334 -7.85 -16.23 9.74
CA ASN A 334 -6.46 -15.88 10.05
C ASN A 334 -5.53 -16.36 8.93
N VAL A 335 -5.62 -15.72 7.77
CA VAL A 335 -4.82 -16.04 6.59
C VAL A 335 -3.83 -14.93 6.27
N LEU A 336 -2.63 -15.32 5.81
CA LEU A 336 -1.66 -14.42 5.22
C LEU A 336 -1.78 -14.50 3.69
N THR A 337 -2.03 -13.37 3.02
CA THR A 337 -2.09 -13.29 1.55
C THR A 337 -0.96 -12.42 1.04
N LEU A 338 -0.13 -12.98 0.17
CA LEU A 338 0.99 -12.30 -0.47
C LEU A 338 0.80 -12.32 -1.98
N THR A 339 1.29 -11.27 -2.66
CA THR A 339 1.25 -11.18 -4.12
C THR A 339 2.62 -10.87 -4.69
N LYS A 340 2.93 -11.43 -5.86
CA LYS A 340 4.16 -11.15 -6.61
C LYS A 340 3.88 -11.11 -8.10
N ASP A 341 4.33 -10.05 -8.75
CA ASP A 341 4.28 -9.96 -10.21
C ASP A 341 5.43 -10.74 -10.83
N VAL A 342 5.11 -11.50 -11.87
CA VAL A 342 6.06 -12.31 -12.64
C VAL A 342 5.83 -12.09 -14.13
N LEU A 343 6.91 -11.86 -14.86
CA LEU A 343 6.91 -11.89 -16.32
C LEU A 343 7.27 -13.29 -16.80
N VAL A 344 6.45 -13.83 -17.70
CA VAL A 344 6.76 -15.05 -18.44
C VAL A 344 7.28 -14.65 -19.82
N VAL A 345 8.52 -15.02 -20.09
CA VAL A 345 9.26 -14.60 -21.29
C VAL A 345 9.76 -15.80 -22.09
N ASN A 346 10.15 -15.58 -23.36
CA ASN A 346 10.78 -16.64 -24.16
C ASN A 346 12.14 -17.02 -23.55
N LYS A 347 12.60 -18.27 -23.75
CA LYS A 347 13.91 -18.71 -23.25
C LYS A 347 15.02 -17.78 -23.75
N ASN A 348 15.99 -17.50 -22.88
CA ASN A 348 17.14 -16.64 -23.14
C ASN A 348 16.79 -15.19 -23.53
N THR A 349 15.58 -14.72 -23.19
CA THR A 349 15.21 -13.31 -23.37
C THR A 349 15.31 -12.55 -22.06
N VAL A 350 15.63 -11.26 -22.17
CA VAL A 350 15.66 -10.31 -21.07
C VAL A 350 14.83 -9.09 -21.43
N VAL A 351 14.45 -8.30 -20.41
CA VAL A 351 13.85 -7.00 -20.65
C VAL A 351 14.94 -6.04 -21.11
N ASP A 352 14.71 -5.38 -22.24
CA ASP A 352 15.65 -4.43 -22.84
C ASP A 352 15.32 -2.99 -22.43
N HIS A 353 14.11 -2.52 -22.76
CA HIS A 353 13.65 -1.18 -22.41
C HIS A 353 12.12 -1.09 -22.30
N ALA A 354 11.60 0.03 -21.77
CA ALA A 354 10.18 0.36 -21.85
C ALA A 354 9.89 1.18 -23.12
N GLU A 355 8.83 0.82 -23.83
CA GLU A 355 8.43 1.48 -25.08
C GLU A 355 8.02 2.94 -24.82
N SER A 356 8.40 3.82 -25.75
CA SER A 356 7.97 5.22 -25.73
C SER A 356 6.47 5.34 -25.97
N LEU A 357 5.80 6.14 -25.15
CA LEU A 357 4.37 6.34 -25.26
C LEU A 357 4.02 7.45 -26.25
N GLY A 358 2.89 7.29 -26.93
CA GLY A 358 2.34 8.34 -27.79
C GLY A 358 1.98 9.60 -27.00
N LYS A 359 2.08 10.76 -27.65
CA LYS A 359 1.74 12.07 -27.05
C LYS A 359 0.27 12.13 -26.62
N ILE A 360 0.01 12.63 -25.42
CA ILE A 360 -1.35 12.95 -24.91
C ILE A 360 -1.60 14.44 -25.10
N THR A 361 -2.77 14.80 -25.61
CA THR A 361 -3.21 16.19 -25.73
C THR A 361 -4.30 16.50 -24.70
N VAL A 362 -4.17 17.64 -24.01
CA VAL A 362 -5.15 18.15 -23.05
C VAL A 362 -5.45 19.62 -23.29
N GLU A 363 -6.61 20.07 -22.84
CA GLU A 363 -6.95 21.49 -22.80
C GLU A 363 -6.23 22.21 -21.65
N SER A 364 -6.04 23.51 -21.81
CA SER A 364 -5.55 24.40 -20.75
C SER A 364 -6.31 24.18 -19.44
N TYR A 365 -5.59 24.02 -18.32
CA TYR A 365 -6.10 23.71 -16.97
C TYR A 365 -6.72 22.32 -16.78
N GLU A 366 -6.73 21.44 -17.79
CA GLU A 366 -7.23 20.07 -17.64
C GLU A 366 -6.10 19.09 -17.31
N LYS A 367 -6.39 18.16 -16.40
CA LYS A 367 -5.41 17.18 -15.92
C LYS A 367 -5.27 16.03 -16.94
N PRO A 368 -4.04 15.65 -17.38
CA PRO A 368 -3.86 14.47 -18.22
C PRO A 368 -4.26 13.19 -17.51
N VAL A 369 -4.88 12.28 -18.26
CA VAL A 369 -5.16 10.91 -17.83
C VAL A 369 -4.03 10.03 -18.33
N LEU A 370 -3.12 9.67 -17.43
CA LEU A 370 -1.95 8.86 -17.77
C LEU A 370 -2.35 7.39 -17.95
N PRO A 371 -1.71 6.66 -18.88
CA PRO A 371 -2.00 5.24 -19.09
C PRO A 371 -1.55 4.45 -17.87
N LYS A 372 -2.30 3.40 -17.54
CA LYS A 372 -1.96 2.52 -16.41
C LYS A 372 -0.84 1.55 -16.74
N THR A 373 -0.65 1.25 -18.02
CA THR A 373 0.29 0.26 -18.51
C THR A 373 1.14 0.83 -19.65
N ALA A 374 2.35 0.33 -19.79
CA ALA A 374 3.22 0.52 -20.94
C ALA A 374 3.82 -0.83 -21.34
N ASN A 375 4.25 -0.96 -22.58
CA ASN A 375 4.95 -2.17 -23.00
C ASN A 375 6.40 -2.10 -22.55
N VAL A 376 6.90 -3.20 -21.99
CA VAL A 376 8.33 -3.49 -22.01
C VAL A 376 8.65 -4.29 -23.26
N VAL A 377 9.75 -3.95 -23.90
CA VAL A 377 10.29 -4.63 -25.06
C VAL A 377 11.37 -5.60 -24.60
N LEU A 378 11.30 -6.83 -25.07
CA LEU A 378 12.27 -7.88 -24.78
C LEU A 378 13.37 -7.89 -25.83
N SER A 379 14.50 -8.53 -25.51
CA SER A 379 15.65 -8.66 -26.41
C SER A 379 15.36 -9.37 -27.73
N ASP A 380 14.25 -10.11 -27.84
CA ASP A 380 13.77 -10.74 -29.09
C ASP A 380 12.74 -9.87 -29.85
N GLY A 381 12.50 -8.64 -29.40
CA GLY A 381 11.54 -7.71 -29.99
C GLY A 381 10.09 -7.93 -29.56
N SER A 382 9.79 -9.00 -28.82
CA SER A 382 8.45 -9.21 -28.27
C SER A 382 8.12 -8.18 -27.18
N LYS A 383 6.82 -7.99 -26.90
CA LYS A 383 6.33 -6.94 -26.02
C LYS A 383 5.39 -7.49 -24.96
N ILE A 384 5.53 -7.03 -23.73
CA ILE A 384 4.64 -7.35 -22.62
C ILE A 384 4.13 -6.06 -21.99
N ALA A 385 2.82 -5.92 -21.85
CA ALA A 385 2.22 -4.80 -21.11
C ALA A 385 2.42 -4.99 -19.59
N VAL A 386 3.01 -3.98 -18.94
CA VAL A 386 3.25 -3.95 -17.50
C VAL A 386 2.70 -2.66 -16.90
N ASP A 387 2.41 -2.67 -15.60
CA ASP A 387 1.91 -1.48 -14.91
C ASP A 387 2.99 -0.39 -14.87
N VAL A 388 2.54 0.87 -14.96
CA VAL A 388 3.39 2.05 -14.87
C VAL A 388 3.15 2.74 -13.54
N THR A 389 4.25 3.02 -12.83
CA THR A 389 4.25 3.95 -11.70
C THR A 389 4.72 5.30 -12.19
N TRP A 390 3.82 6.29 -12.20
CA TRP A 390 4.13 7.65 -12.64
C TRP A 390 4.67 8.51 -11.51
N ASP A 391 5.68 9.33 -11.81
CA ASP A 391 6.19 10.33 -10.88
C ASP A 391 5.15 11.45 -10.69
N SER A 392 5.22 12.13 -9.55
CA SER A 392 4.49 13.37 -9.36
C SER A 392 5.04 14.46 -10.30
N TYR A 393 4.15 15.26 -10.88
CA TYR A 393 4.53 16.40 -11.70
C TYR A 393 3.89 17.69 -11.18
N ASP A 394 4.47 18.84 -11.54
CA ASP A 394 3.91 20.14 -11.20
C ASP A 394 2.63 20.41 -12.01
N THR A 395 1.52 20.60 -11.30
CA THR A 395 0.22 20.86 -11.90
C THR A 395 0.15 22.20 -12.62
N SER A 396 1.05 23.15 -12.35
CA SER A 396 1.12 24.42 -13.09
C SER A 396 1.50 24.21 -14.58
N LEU A 397 2.09 23.05 -14.91
CA LEU A 397 2.52 22.76 -16.28
C LEU A 397 1.37 22.63 -17.28
N VAL A 398 0.14 22.37 -16.80
CA VAL A 398 -1.07 22.36 -17.65
C VAL A 398 -1.71 23.74 -17.81
N GLU A 399 -1.15 24.78 -17.19
CA GLU A 399 -1.66 26.14 -17.28
C GLU A 399 -1.02 26.84 -18.49
N THR A 400 -1.82 27.03 -19.53
CA THR A 400 -1.45 27.77 -20.75
C THR A 400 -2.33 29.00 -20.94
N ASN A 401 -1.80 30.02 -21.62
CA ASN A 401 -2.59 31.14 -22.13
C ASN A 401 -2.90 30.89 -23.61
N LEU A 402 -2.57 31.82 -24.50
CA LEU A 402 -2.85 31.71 -25.94
C LEU A 402 -1.78 30.92 -26.72
N LYS A 403 -0.78 30.38 -26.02
CA LYS A 403 0.31 29.59 -26.58
C LYS A 403 0.30 28.19 -26.01
N SER A 404 0.46 27.20 -26.88
CA SER A 404 0.59 25.81 -26.49
C SER A 404 1.87 25.59 -25.68
N LYS A 405 1.92 24.47 -24.98
CA LYS A 405 3.11 24.04 -24.25
C LYS A 405 3.20 22.53 -24.25
N GLU A 406 4.41 22.01 -24.37
CA GLU A 406 4.68 20.60 -24.14
C GLU A 406 5.52 20.42 -22.88
N PHE A 407 5.28 19.32 -22.16
CA PHE A 407 6.11 18.86 -21.06
C PHE A 407 6.05 17.34 -20.96
N THR A 408 7.02 16.75 -20.26
CA THR A 408 7.11 15.29 -20.08
C THR A 408 6.86 14.92 -18.63
N ILE A 409 6.08 13.86 -18.42
CA ILE A 409 5.92 13.18 -17.14
C ILE A 409 6.72 11.88 -17.22
N ASN A 410 7.61 11.67 -16.25
CA ASN A 410 8.40 10.45 -16.16
C ASN A 410 7.70 9.41 -15.28
N GLY A 411 8.01 8.15 -15.50
CA GLY A 411 7.57 7.04 -14.67
C GLY A 411 8.44 5.82 -14.86
N LYS A 412 8.10 4.73 -14.15
CA LYS A 412 8.77 3.44 -14.23
C LYS A 412 7.81 2.34 -14.66
N ALA A 413 8.23 1.54 -15.63
CA ALA A 413 7.56 0.33 -16.09
C ALA A 413 8.52 -0.84 -15.86
N TYR A 414 8.21 -1.72 -14.89
CA TYR A 414 9.09 -2.84 -14.50
C TYR A 414 10.54 -2.40 -14.19
N GLY A 415 10.73 -1.23 -13.57
CA GLY A 415 12.04 -0.66 -13.25
C GLY A 415 12.68 0.20 -14.35
N TYR A 416 12.20 0.10 -15.60
CA TYR A 416 12.70 0.88 -16.74
C TYR A 416 12.01 2.23 -16.86
N ASP A 417 12.74 3.24 -17.33
CA ASP A 417 12.19 4.58 -17.56
C ASP A 417 11.17 4.58 -18.68
N VAL A 418 9.99 5.13 -18.40
CA VAL A 418 8.96 5.42 -19.38
C VAL A 418 8.60 6.91 -19.32
N LYS A 419 8.38 7.50 -20.48
CA LYS A 419 8.10 8.94 -20.61
C LYS A 419 6.76 9.12 -21.30
N GLN A 420 5.95 10.02 -20.73
CA GLN A 420 4.69 10.46 -21.32
C GLN A 420 4.79 11.94 -21.68
N VAL A 421 4.81 12.24 -22.98
CA VAL A 421 4.75 13.62 -23.48
C VAL A 421 3.30 14.11 -23.38
N ILE A 422 3.11 15.27 -22.77
CA ILE A 422 1.84 15.99 -22.65
C ILE A 422 1.93 17.26 -23.48
N HIS A 423 0.99 17.41 -24.42
CA HIS A 423 0.75 18.65 -25.13
C HIS A 423 -0.49 19.32 -24.55
N VAL A 424 -0.33 20.57 -24.17
CA VAL A 424 -1.40 21.40 -23.62
C VAL A 424 -1.78 22.39 -24.70
N ASN A 425 -3.02 22.27 -25.18
CA ASN A 425 -3.57 23.19 -26.17
C ASN A 425 -3.54 24.64 -25.64
N PRO A 426 -3.35 25.63 -26.52
CA PRO A 426 -3.56 27.01 -26.14
C PRO A 426 -5.04 27.19 -25.76
N ALA A 427 -5.30 28.00 -24.73
CA ALA A 427 -6.62 28.55 -24.54
C ALA A 427 -6.96 29.47 -25.72
N TYR A 428 -8.24 29.57 -26.07
CA TYR A 428 -8.71 30.43 -27.16
C TYR A 428 -9.60 31.55 -26.62
N VAL A 429 -9.70 32.65 -27.36
CA VAL A 429 -10.54 33.77 -26.95
C VAL A 429 -12.01 33.41 -27.11
N THR A 430 -12.78 33.52 -26.02
CA THR A 430 -14.24 33.27 -26.02
C THR A 430 -15.06 34.54 -26.02
N LYS A 431 -14.46 35.67 -25.61
CA LYS A 431 -15.15 36.95 -25.52
C LYS A 431 -14.16 38.10 -25.62
N LEU A 432 -14.50 39.08 -26.45
CA LEU A 432 -13.89 40.41 -26.45
C LEU A 432 -14.97 41.46 -26.20
N LEU A 433 -14.67 42.43 -25.33
CA LEU A 433 -15.54 43.57 -25.06
C LEU A 433 -14.71 44.84 -24.90
N ALA A 434 -15.29 45.97 -25.29
CA ALA A 434 -14.78 47.28 -24.94
C ALA A 434 -15.44 47.79 -23.65
N TYR A 435 -14.76 48.63 -22.88
CA TYR A 435 -15.32 49.29 -21.71
C TYR A 435 -14.73 50.70 -21.49
N ASP A 436 -15.48 51.55 -20.80
CA ASP A 436 -15.08 52.92 -20.49
C ASP A 436 -14.18 53.05 -19.25
N VAL A 437 -13.85 54.29 -18.88
CA VAL A 437 -13.04 54.59 -17.68
C VAL A 437 -13.74 54.24 -16.37
N GLU A 438 -15.07 54.09 -16.39
CA GLU A 438 -15.89 53.74 -15.22
C GLU A 438 -16.07 52.22 -15.07
N GLY A 439 -15.63 51.44 -16.07
CA GLY A 439 -15.68 49.98 -16.07
C GLY A 439 -16.94 49.39 -16.70
N GLU A 440 -17.78 50.20 -17.34
CA GLU A 440 -19.02 49.74 -17.98
C GLU A 440 -18.74 49.21 -19.39
N PHE A 441 -19.28 48.03 -19.69
CA PHE A 441 -19.06 47.38 -20.97
C PHE A 441 -19.87 48.05 -22.08
N ILE A 442 -19.17 48.57 -23.08
CA ILE A 442 -19.75 49.29 -24.21
C ILE A 442 -19.90 48.34 -25.39
N LYS A 443 -21.13 48.23 -25.90
CA LYS A 443 -21.47 47.51 -27.13
C LYS A 443 -21.97 48.41 -28.24
N GLU A 444 -22.50 49.56 -27.85
CA GLU A 444 -23.00 50.58 -28.76
C GLU A 444 -22.70 51.97 -28.22
N ILE A 445 -22.44 52.91 -29.12
CA ILE A 445 -22.24 54.33 -28.82
C ILE A 445 -23.28 55.11 -29.61
N ASN A 446 -23.95 56.07 -28.97
CA ASN A 446 -24.94 56.92 -29.62
C ASN A 446 -24.42 58.37 -29.67
N VAL A 447 -24.35 58.96 -30.86
CA VAL A 447 -23.93 60.35 -31.06
C VAL A 447 -24.88 61.10 -31.97
N ASP A 448 -24.96 62.42 -31.83
CA ASP A 448 -25.63 63.27 -32.81
C ASP A 448 -24.73 63.47 -34.04
N SER A 449 -25.33 63.54 -35.23
CA SER A 449 -24.59 63.82 -36.47
C SER A 449 -23.69 65.05 -36.33
N GLY A 450 -22.42 64.92 -36.73
CA GLY A 450 -21.39 65.94 -36.60
C GLY A 450 -20.67 65.96 -35.25
N THR A 451 -21.09 65.18 -34.25
CA THR A 451 -20.41 65.07 -32.94
C THR A 451 -19.43 63.90 -32.95
N LYS A 452 -18.14 64.17 -32.71
CA LYS A 452 -17.12 63.12 -32.65
C LYS A 452 -17.37 62.18 -31.46
N PRO A 453 -17.44 60.85 -31.66
CA PRO A 453 -17.71 59.91 -30.58
C PRO A 453 -16.56 59.80 -29.58
N VAL A 454 -16.90 59.67 -28.30
CA VAL A 454 -15.95 59.28 -27.26
C VAL A 454 -15.80 57.76 -27.29
N LEU A 455 -14.65 57.29 -27.76
CA LEU A 455 -14.41 55.86 -27.96
C LEU A 455 -13.86 55.20 -26.68
N PRO A 456 -14.26 53.95 -26.37
CA PRO A 456 -13.74 53.20 -25.24
C PRO A 456 -12.22 53.04 -25.33
N LYS A 457 -11.52 53.31 -24.23
CA LYS A 457 -10.05 53.22 -24.20
C LYS A 457 -9.54 51.79 -24.01
N TYR A 458 -10.34 50.93 -23.37
CA TYR A 458 -9.88 49.64 -22.88
C TYR A 458 -10.71 48.45 -23.39
N GLY A 459 -10.01 47.35 -23.64
CA GLY A 459 -10.54 46.05 -24.03
C GLY A 459 -10.44 45.04 -22.91
N TYR A 460 -11.37 44.10 -22.92
CA TYR A 460 -11.48 42.98 -22.00
C TYR A 460 -11.55 41.67 -22.79
N VAL A 461 -10.48 40.86 -22.70
CA VAL A 461 -10.32 39.61 -23.44
C VAL A 461 -10.47 38.43 -22.49
N VAL A 462 -11.42 37.54 -22.74
CA VAL A 462 -11.69 36.34 -21.91
C VAL A 462 -11.31 35.09 -22.67
N LEU A 463 -10.51 34.24 -22.04
CA LEU A 463 -10.05 32.97 -22.59
C LEU A 463 -10.98 31.80 -22.21
N SER A 464 -10.87 30.69 -22.95
CA SER A 464 -11.66 29.46 -22.74
C SER A 464 -11.42 28.81 -21.38
N ASN A 465 -10.23 28.98 -20.82
CA ASN A 465 -9.88 28.54 -19.47
C ASN A 465 -10.40 29.47 -18.35
N GLY A 466 -11.06 30.59 -18.70
CA GLY A 466 -11.64 31.55 -17.77
C GLY A 466 -10.70 32.65 -17.29
N LEU A 467 -9.43 32.65 -17.72
CA LEU A 467 -8.53 33.79 -17.55
C LEU A 467 -9.03 34.98 -18.36
N ALA A 468 -8.68 36.18 -17.92
CA ALA A 468 -9.04 37.39 -18.64
C ALA A 468 -7.96 38.48 -18.53
N TYR A 469 -7.67 39.10 -19.67
CA TYR A 469 -6.85 40.28 -19.75
C TYR A 469 -7.75 41.51 -19.65
N HIS A 470 -7.42 42.38 -18.69
CA HIS A 470 -8.11 43.63 -18.46
C HIS A 470 -7.25 44.78 -18.98
N SER A 471 -7.87 45.91 -19.26
CA SER A 471 -7.17 47.15 -19.61
C SER A 471 -6.30 47.05 -20.86
N CYS A 472 -6.66 46.21 -21.82
CA CYS A 472 -5.99 46.15 -23.11
C CYS A 472 -6.23 47.47 -23.85
N LEU A 473 -5.20 48.29 -24.09
CA LEU A 473 -5.37 49.57 -24.79
C LEU A 473 -5.88 49.35 -26.22
N LEU A 474 -7.00 49.98 -26.55
CA LEU A 474 -7.62 49.84 -27.87
C LEU A 474 -7.13 50.93 -28.83
N THR A 475 -6.71 50.50 -30.01
CA THR A 475 -6.45 51.39 -31.15
C THR A 475 -7.63 51.29 -32.10
N TRP A 476 -8.43 52.35 -32.18
CA TRP A 476 -9.59 52.44 -33.07
C TRP A 476 -9.16 52.80 -34.49
N GLU A 477 -9.81 52.20 -35.48
CA GLU A 477 -9.66 52.60 -36.88
C GLU A 477 -10.28 53.99 -37.08
N ASP A 478 -9.60 54.83 -37.87
CA ASP A 478 -10.12 56.15 -38.22
C ASP A 478 -11.45 56.01 -38.97
N THR A 479 -12.43 56.81 -38.56
CA THR A 479 -13.76 56.77 -39.17
C THR A 479 -14.42 58.14 -39.10
N ASP A 480 -15.07 58.53 -40.20
CA ASP A 480 -15.81 59.78 -40.32
C ASP A 480 -17.32 59.56 -40.42
N VAL A 481 -17.80 58.34 -40.19
CA VAL A 481 -19.23 57.97 -40.32
C VAL A 481 -20.15 58.79 -39.39
N TYR A 482 -19.63 59.33 -38.29
CA TYR A 482 -20.36 60.24 -37.40
C TYR A 482 -20.74 61.57 -38.06
N LYS A 483 -20.14 61.91 -39.21
CA LYS A 483 -20.49 63.10 -40.01
C LYS A 483 -21.72 62.86 -40.91
N ASN A 484 -22.24 61.63 -41.02
CA ASN A 484 -23.42 61.40 -41.85
C ASN A 484 -24.65 62.10 -41.27
N ARG A 485 -25.25 63.01 -42.05
CA ARG A 485 -26.40 63.83 -41.67
C ARG A 485 -27.71 63.05 -41.58
N GLU A 486 -27.84 61.97 -42.33
CA GLU A 486 -29.04 61.10 -42.31
C GLU A 486 -29.07 60.18 -41.08
N GLY A 487 -27.97 60.12 -40.33
CA GLY A 487 -27.80 59.14 -39.27
C GLY A 487 -27.61 57.72 -39.82
N GLY A 488 -27.50 56.74 -38.93
CA GLY A 488 -27.31 55.34 -39.30
C GLY A 488 -26.69 54.50 -38.20
N ARG A 489 -26.64 53.19 -38.41
CA ARG A 489 -25.91 52.24 -37.57
C ARG A 489 -24.68 51.77 -38.33
N TYR A 490 -23.51 52.03 -37.77
CA TYR A 490 -22.21 51.67 -38.34
C TYR A 490 -21.48 50.69 -37.43
N LYS A 491 -20.64 49.85 -38.03
CA LYS A 491 -19.67 49.04 -37.30
C LYS A 491 -18.36 49.78 -37.27
N ILE A 492 -17.82 50.02 -36.08
CA ILE A 492 -16.49 50.59 -35.88
C ILE A 492 -15.60 49.55 -35.21
N LYS A 493 -14.34 49.51 -35.62
CA LYS A 493 -13.39 48.48 -35.24
C LYS A 493 -12.23 49.04 -34.43
N ALA A 494 -11.75 48.24 -33.50
CA ALA A 494 -10.53 48.49 -32.75
C ALA A 494 -9.68 47.23 -32.70
N LYS A 495 -8.36 47.40 -32.54
CA LYS A 495 -7.43 46.31 -32.27
C LYS A 495 -6.85 46.44 -30.88
N THR A 496 -6.68 45.30 -30.21
CA THR A 496 -5.84 45.22 -29.00
C THR A 496 -4.36 45.37 -29.39
N PRO A 497 -3.44 45.60 -28.43
CA PRO A 497 -2.02 45.66 -28.75
C PRO A 497 -1.49 44.27 -29.16
N SER A 498 -0.44 44.24 -29.97
CA SER A 498 0.16 43.02 -30.50
C SER A 498 1.19 42.41 -29.53
N TYR A 499 0.76 42.07 -28.31
CA TYR A 499 1.60 41.41 -27.30
C TYR A 499 1.09 40.03 -26.88
N PHE A 500 -0.02 39.55 -27.45
CA PHE A 500 -0.55 38.24 -27.08
C PHE A 500 0.30 37.15 -27.73
N ASP A 501 1.13 36.48 -26.91
CA ASP A 501 1.98 35.38 -27.36
C ASP A 501 1.10 34.16 -27.70
N THR A 502 1.17 33.74 -28.96
CA THR A 502 0.43 32.59 -29.51
C THR A 502 1.39 31.64 -30.22
N ASP A 503 0.89 30.49 -30.67
CA ASP A 503 1.72 29.54 -31.43
C ASP A 503 2.21 30.11 -32.77
N ASP A 504 1.49 31.08 -33.36
CA ASP A 504 1.90 31.78 -34.59
C ASP A 504 2.64 33.11 -34.28
N GLY A 505 3.15 33.28 -33.06
CA GLY A 505 3.80 34.51 -32.59
C GLY A 505 2.85 35.52 -31.97
N TYR A 506 3.30 36.77 -31.83
CA TYR A 506 2.53 37.82 -31.18
C TYR A 506 1.37 38.31 -32.05
N LYS A 507 0.13 38.23 -31.53
CA LYS A 507 -1.09 38.66 -32.23
C LYS A 507 -1.81 39.82 -31.53
N SER A 508 -2.63 40.52 -32.33
CA SER A 508 -3.68 41.41 -31.86
C SER A 508 -5.06 40.79 -32.13
N PHE A 509 -6.07 41.22 -31.39
CA PHE A 509 -7.46 40.80 -31.60
C PHE A 509 -8.33 42.01 -31.96
N GLU A 510 -9.26 41.79 -32.89
CA GLU A 510 -10.20 42.81 -33.34
C GLU A 510 -11.46 42.82 -32.45
N ILE A 511 -11.93 44.03 -32.12
CA ILE A 511 -13.17 44.30 -31.40
C ILE A 511 -14.04 45.15 -32.30
N GLU A 512 -15.32 44.81 -32.39
CA GLU A 512 -16.32 45.57 -33.15
C GLU A 512 -17.44 46.04 -32.21
N ILE A 513 -17.83 47.31 -32.31
CA ILE A 513 -19.00 47.87 -31.63
C ILE A 513 -19.88 48.65 -32.59
N ASP A 514 -21.14 48.86 -32.21
CA ASP A 514 -22.08 49.65 -33.00
C ASP A 514 -21.91 51.15 -32.70
N LEU A 515 -21.72 51.97 -33.72
CA LEU A 515 -21.84 53.42 -33.64
C LEU A 515 -23.17 53.85 -34.27
N ILE A 516 -24.07 54.36 -33.45
CA ILE A 516 -25.39 54.83 -33.85
C ILE A 516 -25.33 56.36 -33.95
N VAL A 517 -25.43 56.87 -35.17
CA VAL A 517 -25.43 58.30 -35.47
C VAL A 517 -26.88 58.74 -35.61
N LYS A 518 -27.32 59.71 -34.82
CA LYS A 518 -28.67 60.28 -34.92
C LYS A 518 -28.70 61.33 -36.04
N PRO A 519 -29.77 61.37 -36.85
CA PRO A 519 -29.90 62.35 -37.94
C PRO A 519 -29.80 63.79 -37.45
N ALA A 520 -29.24 64.66 -38.28
CA ALA A 520 -29.17 66.10 -38.00
C ALA A 520 -30.59 66.69 -37.93
N LYS A 521 -30.91 67.41 -36.86
CA LYS A 521 -32.21 68.12 -36.74
C LYS A 521 -32.29 69.19 -37.84
N LYS A 522 -33.27 69.10 -38.73
CA LYS A 522 -33.62 70.17 -39.68
C LYS A 522 -34.06 71.41 -38.86
N GLY A 523 -33.41 72.54 -39.09
CA GLY A 523 -33.82 73.81 -38.49
C GLY A 523 -35.23 74.19 -38.94
N VAL A 524 -36.11 74.48 -37.99
CA VAL A 524 -37.41 75.11 -38.23
C VAL A 524 -37.28 76.59 -37.90
N LYS A 525 -37.66 77.47 -38.84
CA LYS A 525 -37.89 78.91 -38.63
C LYS A 525 -39.41 79.19 -38.65
N VAL A 526 -39.93 79.65 -37.51
CA VAL A 526 -40.94 80.70 -37.16
C VAL A 526 -42.14 80.89 -38.13
N THR A 527 -43.44 80.94 -37.73
CA THR A 527 -44.13 82.02 -36.97
C THR A 527 -45.58 81.69 -36.51
N ASP A 528 -45.92 82.16 -35.31
CA ASP A 528 -47.15 82.77 -34.72
C ASP A 528 -48.62 82.40 -35.07
N LYS A 529 -49.38 82.24 -33.95
CA LYS A 529 -50.79 82.62 -33.62
C LYS A 529 -51.95 81.95 -34.41
N THR A 530 -53.11 81.56 -33.87
CA THR A 530 -53.89 81.91 -32.66
C THR A 530 -55.05 80.91 -32.48
N ASP A 531 -55.50 80.72 -31.23
CA ASP A 531 -56.86 80.40 -30.72
C ASP A 531 -57.82 79.41 -31.41
N SER A 532 -58.29 78.39 -30.66
CA SER A 532 -59.58 78.42 -29.94
C SER A 532 -60.21 77.03 -29.67
N SER A 533 -60.75 76.90 -28.45
CA SER A 533 -61.97 76.15 -28.07
C SER A 533 -61.98 74.60 -27.87
N LYS A 534 -62.25 74.26 -26.60
CA LYS A 534 -63.29 73.35 -26.04
C LYS A 534 -63.43 71.85 -26.44
N SER A 535 -63.40 71.04 -25.38
CA SER A 535 -64.42 70.04 -24.91
C SER A 535 -64.17 68.52 -25.05
N GLY A 536 -64.66 67.79 -24.03
CA GLY A 536 -64.90 66.33 -23.99
C GLY A 536 -63.80 65.54 -23.23
N ILE A 537 -63.88 65.26 -21.92
CA ILE A 537 -64.73 64.26 -21.19
C ILE A 537 -64.68 62.82 -21.76
N SER A 538 -63.98 61.93 -21.03
CA SER A 538 -64.47 60.67 -20.39
C SER A 538 -63.24 59.85 -19.95
N ARG A 539 -63.05 59.58 -18.63
CA ARG A 539 -63.49 58.39 -17.85
C ARG A 539 -63.09 57.08 -18.55
N GLU A 540 -62.43 56.11 -17.92
CA GLU A 540 -62.74 55.56 -16.60
C GLU A 540 -61.60 54.65 -16.10
N ASP A 541 -61.40 54.70 -14.78
CA ASP A 541 -61.02 53.64 -13.85
C ASP A 541 -59.89 52.64 -14.16
N ASN A 542 -58.91 52.61 -13.25
CA ASN A 542 -58.44 51.32 -12.78
C ASN A 542 -58.37 51.27 -11.25
N SER A 543 -59.40 50.60 -10.73
CA SER A 543 -59.64 50.26 -9.35
C SER A 543 -58.44 49.58 -8.67
N ASN A 544 -58.26 50.01 -7.43
CA ASN A 544 -57.37 49.45 -6.43
C ASN A 544 -57.87 48.05 -6.03
N LYS A 545 -57.07 46.99 -6.23
CA LYS A 545 -57.28 45.70 -5.55
C LYS A 545 -55.98 45.16 -4.98
N LYS A 546 -55.80 45.42 -3.68
CA LYS A 546 -54.84 44.75 -2.79
C LYS A 546 -54.96 43.23 -2.95
N SER A 547 -53.90 42.60 -3.46
CA SER A 547 -53.59 41.21 -3.17
C SER A 547 -52.17 41.15 -2.61
N SER A 548 -52.03 40.56 -1.42
CA SER A 548 -50.80 40.51 -0.63
C SER A 548 -49.70 39.67 -1.30
N LYS A 549 -49.01 40.23 -2.31
CA LYS A 549 -47.79 39.63 -2.87
C LYS A 549 -46.62 39.91 -1.92
N ARG A 550 -46.24 38.91 -1.11
CA ARG A 550 -44.99 38.92 -0.30
C ARG A 550 -43.81 39.42 -1.16
N LYS A 551 -43.25 40.59 -0.85
CA LYS A 551 -42.06 41.15 -1.52
C LYS A 551 -40.94 40.10 -1.55
N LYS A 552 -40.42 39.79 -2.75
CA LYS A 552 -39.24 38.93 -2.92
C LYS A 552 -38.01 39.67 -2.38
N VAL A 553 -37.30 39.06 -1.42
CA VAL A 553 -36.09 39.64 -0.83
C VAL A 553 -34.86 39.05 -1.51
N PHE A 554 -34.03 39.91 -2.10
CA PHE A 554 -32.79 39.51 -2.77
C PHE A 554 -31.61 39.67 -1.81
N TYR A 555 -31.05 38.55 -1.39
CA TYR A 555 -29.94 38.53 -0.43
C TYR A 555 -28.60 38.89 -1.08
N LYS A 556 -27.87 39.86 -0.48
CA LYS A 556 -26.52 40.27 -0.88
C LYS A 556 -25.51 39.11 -0.77
N LYS A 557 -24.43 39.16 -1.55
CA LYS A 557 -23.29 38.23 -1.44
C LYS A 557 -22.75 38.26 0.00
N GLY A 558 -22.45 37.10 0.55
CA GLY A 558 -22.00 36.92 1.93
C GLY A 558 -23.09 36.59 2.94
N LYS A 559 -24.38 36.87 2.65
CA LYS A 559 -25.47 36.60 3.61
C LYS A 559 -25.57 35.11 3.95
N ILE A 560 -25.72 34.82 5.25
CA ILE A 560 -25.96 33.47 5.75
C ILE A 560 -27.46 33.19 5.77
N LEU A 561 -27.86 32.06 5.18
CA LEU A 561 -29.23 31.57 5.12
C LEU A 561 -29.27 30.17 5.73
N LYS A 562 -30.34 29.83 6.46
CA LYS A 562 -30.46 28.53 7.14
C LYS A 562 -31.76 27.87 6.75
N ASP A 563 -31.73 26.56 6.52
CA ASP A 563 -32.94 25.74 6.48
C ASP A 563 -32.92 24.69 7.59
N LYS A 564 -33.91 23.79 7.63
CA LYS A 564 -34.00 22.74 8.66
C LYS A 564 -32.78 21.81 8.70
N LYS A 565 -31.95 21.73 7.66
CA LYS A 565 -30.85 20.75 7.52
C LYS A 565 -29.48 21.41 7.39
N PHE A 566 -29.36 22.49 6.62
CA PHE A 566 -28.10 23.08 6.20
C PHE A 566 -28.01 24.59 6.49
N ILE A 567 -26.78 25.06 6.58
CA ILE A 567 -26.41 26.47 6.65
C ILE A 567 -25.74 26.82 5.33
N TYR A 568 -26.21 27.89 4.68
CA TYR A 568 -25.79 28.35 3.36
C TYR A 568 -25.18 29.75 3.46
N LYS A 569 -24.23 30.05 2.57
CA LYS A 569 -23.72 31.40 2.29
C LYS A 569 -24.05 31.77 0.85
N VAL A 570 -24.63 32.95 0.64
CA VAL A 570 -24.86 33.50 -0.71
C VAL A 570 -23.51 33.86 -1.33
N ILE A 571 -23.17 33.22 -2.44
CA ILE A 571 -21.92 33.46 -3.17
C ILE A 571 -22.15 34.24 -4.47
N LYS A 572 -23.39 34.26 -4.98
CA LYS A 572 -23.84 35.15 -6.06
C LYS A 572 -25.29 35.59 -5.83
N VAL A 573 -25.56 36.88 -5.97
CA VAL A 573 -26.91 37.47 -5.83
C VAL A 573 -27.78 37.04 -7.02
N ALA A 574 -29.07 36.81 -6.79
CA ALA A 574 -30.03 36.52 -7.86
C ALA A 574 -30.46 37.83 -8.56
N SER A 575 -30.73 37.79 -9.87
CA SER A 575 -31.16 39.00 -10.59
C SER A 575 -32.59 39.39 -10.23
N LYS A 576 -32.87 40.70 -10.12
CA LYS A 576 -34.21 41.23 -9.77
C LYS A 576 -35.30 40.80 -10.78
N ASN A 577 -34.93 40.64 -12.05
CA ASN A 577 -35.79 40.17 -13.15
C ASN A 577 -35.98 38.64 -13.20
N GLY A 578 -35.38 37.87 -12.28
CA GLY A 578 -35.55 36.40 -12.19
C GLY A 578 -34.82 35.57 -13.25
N LYS A 579 -34.16 36.19 -14.24
CA LYS A 579 -33.43 35.49 -15.33
C LYS A 579 -32.17 34.77 -14.84
N VAL A 580 -31.53 35.23 -13.75
CA VAL A 580 -30.33 34.61 -13.18
C VAL A 580 -30.59 34.15 -11.75
N ALA A 581 -30.59 32.82 -11.54
CA ALA A 581 -30.65 32.25 -10.20
C ALA A 581 -29.37 32.57 -9.42
N GLY A 582 -29.52 33.06 -8.18
CA GLY A 582 -28.38 33.27 -7.27
C GLY A 582 -27.68 31.96 -6.92
N LYS A 583 -26.44 32.01 -6.44
CA LYS A 583 -25.66 30.81 -6.07
C LYS A 583 -25.45 30.72 -4.56
N LEU A 584 -25.54 29.51 -4.01
CA LEU A 584 -25.30 29.20 -2.59
C LEU A 584 -24.13 28.21 -2.42
N LYS A 585 -23.36 28.42 -1.36
CA LYS A 585 -22.39 27.46 -0.82
C LYS A 585 -22.89 26.93 0.52
N ILE A 586 -22.93 25.61 0.70
CA ILE A 586 -23.21 25.02 2.03
C ILE A 586 -21.96 25.22 2.90
N ILE A 587 -22.11 25.88 4.04
CA ILE A 587 -20.99 26.16 4.96
C ILE A 587 -21.09 25.37 6.27
N GLY A 588 -22.24 24.72 6.52
CA GLY A 588 -22.44 23.94 7.73
C GLY A 588 -23.77 23.22 7.76
N LEU A 589 -24.04 22.57 8.89
CA LEU A 589 -25.26 21.83 9.14
C LEU A 589 -26.06 22.48 10.25
N ASN A 590 -27.37 22.61 10.01
CA ASN A 590 -28.31 23.03 11.03
C ASN A 590 -28.83 21.81 11.82
N LYS A 591 -29.02 20.66 11.17
CA LYS A 591 -29.37 19.38 11.84
C LYS A 591 -28.17 18.43 11.87
N LYS A 592 -27.63 18.18 13.06
CA LYS A 592 -26.42 17.36 13.28
C LYS A 592 -26.69 15.84 13.34
N SER A 593 -27.95 15.41 13.48
CA SER A 593 -28.35 14.01 13.64
C SER A 593 -28.72 13.27 12.34
N LEU A 594 -28.32 13.78 11.17
CA LEU A 594 -28.70 13.21 9.88
C LEU A 594 -27.97 11.89 9.58
N LYS A 595 -28.71 10.82 9.32
CA LYS A 595 -28.19 9.52 8.85
C LYS A 595 -27.92 9.47 7.33
N THR A 596 -28.63 10.29 6.56
CA THR A 596 -28.48 10.40 5.10
C THR A 596 -28.43 11.87 4.69
N VAL A 597 -27.42 12.24 3.91
CA VAL A 597 -27.23 13.61 3.42
C VAL A 597 -27.58 13.69 1.94
N LYS A 598 -28.70 14.34 1.61
CA LYS A 598 -29.11 14.62 0.22
C LYS A 598 -28.93 16.11 -0.05
N ILE A 599 -27.94 16.46 -0.85
CA ILE A 599 -27.65 17.85 -1.19
C ILE A 599 -28.66 18.34 -2.24
N PRO A 600 -29.44 19.40 -1.97
CA PRO A 600 -30.42 19.90 -2.92
C PRO A 600 -29.72 20.66 -4.04
N ALA A 601 -30.15 20.47 -5.29
CA ALA A 601 -29.65 21.25 -6.43
C ALA A 601 -30.08 22.73 -6.37
N TYR A 602 -31.25 23.01 -5.78
CA TYR A 602 -31.81 24.35 -5.63
C TYR A 602 -32.48 24.54 -4.27
N LYS A 603 -32.49 25.79 -3.79
CA LYS A 603 -33.23 26.22 -2.61
C LYS A 603 -33.96 27.54 -2.85
N LYS A 604 -35.12 27.71 -2.24
CA LYS A 604 -35.91 28.94 -2.30
C LYS A 604 -35.86 29.62 -0.94
N PHE A 605 -35.42 30.88 -0.92
CA PHE A 605 -35.43 31.73 0.29
C PHE A 605 -36.18 33.02 -0.05
N SER A 606 -37.16 33.39 0.77
CA SER A 606 -38.00 34.60 0.60
C SER A 606 -38.51 34.80 -0.84
N GLY A 607 -38.99 33.73 -1.47
CA GLY A 607 -39.56 33.78 -2.82
C GLY A 607 -38.55 33.69 -3.97
N VAL A 608 -37.24 33.73 -3.70
CA VAL A 608 -36.16 33.74 -4.71
C VAL A 608 -35.47 32.37 -4.79
N LYS A 609 -35.30 31.85 -6.02
CA LYS A 609 -34.65 30.55 -6.30
C LYS A 609 -33.13 30.71 -6.40
N TYR A 610 -32.40 29.90 -5.65
CA TYR A 610 -30.95 29.83 -5.65
C TYR A 610 -30.48 28.44 -6.04
N LYS A 611 -29.39 28.35 -6.81
CA LYS A 611 -28.69 27.10 -7.14
C LYS A 611 -27.63 26.81 -6.08
N VAL A 612 -27.57 25.60 -5.55
CA VAL A 612 -26.48 25.19 -4.67
C VAL A 612 -25.34 24.71 -5.56
N THR A 613 -24.19 25.35 -5.45
CA THR A 613 -23.06 25.12 -6.37
C THR A 613 -21.74 24.88 -5.67
N ALA A 614 -21.70 24.82 -4.34
CA ALA A 614 -20.49 24.46 -3.61
C ALA A 614 -20.80 23.94 -2.20
N ILE A 615 -19.86 23.18 -1.65
CA ILE A 615 -19.80 22.79 -0.23
C ILE A 615 -18.47 23.31 0.33
N GLY A 616 -18.50 23.94 1.50
CA GLY A 616 -17.30 24.45 2.17
C GLY A 616 -16.44 23.35 2.77
N LYS A 617 -15.13 23.60 2.82
CA LYS A 617 -14.17 22.77 3.56
C LYS A 617 -14.67 22.60 4.99
N LYS A 618 -14.76 21.36 5.47
CA LYS A 618 -15.31 20.98 6.79
C LYS A 618 -16.80 21.24 7.02
N ALA A 619 -17.60 21.67 6.03
CA ALA A 619 -19.03 21.96 6.20
C ALA A 619 -19.86 20.74 6.69
N LEU A 620 -19.37 19.53 6.42
CA LEU A 620 -20.01 18.27 6.84
C LEU A 620 -19.24 17.53 7.95
N LYS A 621 -18.12 18.08 8.46
CA LYS A 621 -17.18 17.39 9.36
C LYS A 621 -17.80 16.93 10.69
N LYS A 622 -18.91 17.54 11.13
CA LYS A 622 -19.57 17.26 12.41
C LYS A 622 -20.68 16.17 12.33
N LEU A 623 -20.79 15.42 11.23
CA LEU A 623 -21.76 14.31 11.08
C LEU A 623 -21.16 12.97 11.50
N ARG A 624 -21.49 12.50 12.71
CA ARG A 624 -20.99 11.22 13.23
C ARG A 624 -21.82 9.98 12.84
N LYS A 625 -23.04 10.16 12.33
CA LYS A 625 -24.00 9.05 12.08
C LYS A 625 -24.31 8.80 10.59
N ILE A 626 -23.47 9.26 9.67
CA ILE A 626 -23.77 9.21 8.23
C ILE A 626 -23.54 7.80 7.66
N LYS A 627 -24.54 7.29 6.92
CA LYS A 627 -24.43 6.01 6.18
C LYS A 627 -24.41 6.20 4.66
N LYS A 628 -24.91 7.34 4.16
CA LYS A 628 -25.05 7.60 2.71
C LYS A 628 -25.10 9.09 2.37
N VAL A 629 -24.37 9.49 1.32
CA VAL A 629 -24.42 10.83 0.71
C VAL A 629 -24.98 10.74 -0.70
N LYS A 630 -25.94 11.60 -1.06
CA LYS A 630 -26.45 11.75 -2.43
C LYS A 630 -26.23 13.19 -2.90
N MET A 631 -25.48 13.35 -3.98
CA MET A 631 -25.14 14.65 -4.57
C MET A 631 -25.71 14.77 -5.98
N PRO A 632 -26.09 15.98 -6.44
CA PRO A 632 -26.48 16.20 -7.83
C PRO A 632 -25.26 16.11 -8.75
N LYS A 633 -25.42 15.57 -9.96
CA LYS A 633 -24.34 15.27 -10.94
C LYS A 633 -23.32 16.41 -11.16
N ARG A 634 -23.73 17.67 -11.04
CA ARG A 634 -22.87 18.85 -11.26
C ARG A 634 -22.08 19.33 -10.02
N LEU A 635 -22.24 18.66 -8.88
CA LEU A 635 -21.49 18.89 -7.64
C LEU A 635 -20.55 17.72 -7.29
N ALA A 636 -20.55 16.67 -8.12
CA ALA A 636 -19.64 15.54 -8.01
C ALA A 636 -18.36 15.85 -8.80
N LYS A 637 -17.51 16.70 -8.23
CA LYS A 637 -16.07 16.74 -8.48
C LYS A 637 -15.42 16.78 -7.10
#